data_AF-A0A1Q6PZ15-F1
#
_entry.id   AF-A0A1Q6PZ15-F1
#
_cell.length_a   1.000
_cell.length_b   1.000
_cell.length_c   1.000
_cell.angle_alpha   90.00
_cell.angle_beta   90.00
_cell.angle_gamma   90.00
#
_symmetry.space_group_name_H-M   'P 1'
#
loop_
_entity.id
_entity.type
_entity.pdbx_description
1 polymer ?
#
loop_
_entity_poly.entity_id
_entity_poly.type
_entity_poly.pdbx_seq_one_letter_code
_entity_poly.pdbx_strand_id
1 'polypeptide(L)'
;MRRENEHEKKQNGYCEQDMVDQIARLSENTEVPDSLRPENIERLLKGKKQKKHFHSYRIGLAAACVAVVTGIIVWQYGSLHHGMTDSKRMSAGNTERKISGSRKIRIAESYDEIYKYIKRSQGNEGIAMYARSGNETSAAADTGSGNETSAAAMDADGGYSQTNVRQSGVDEGDIAKTDGTYLYVREDNGRTIDIIDAGKGQLEKYNEITLEKEYTIQEFYIDTDRKKLVAVCQKECTDADNKKQVGTAVRQQTKTAAVTYDISDIKKPVKEGEVTQSGTYNSSRMADGYLYLFSEYYTGSNVVKDKPVTYVPMVNDKAMSQSSICLPPENCGMMYEVISSVDISKPDETADHKAILSEGGQMYVSKKNIYYYESGWQQDNQTVTTLRKISYNKGKLKAAAQGKVKGYLNDTFSLDEYKGNLRLFTTNNDENLVTILDKKLDKISTIENLAKGETIYSARFMGESGYFVTYEQVDPLFSVDLSDPEKPKILGKLKIPGFSEYLHFYGEDRLLGIGMSIDEESGVAEGVKITMFNISDRSDVKEESTLVLDDLYGSHAAYDYKSVLADPEKNVIGLSGYSQNGESYYLLTYNRTDRKFETILQEEVNGNTSQGIRGIYIEDTLYVISGNIIEAYDMNTGVKSGDIIL
;
A
#
# COMPACT_ATOMS: atom_id res chain seq x y z
N MET A 1 -7.22 -22.25 37.29
CA MET A 1 -7.29 -23.29 36.23
C MET A 1 -8.67 -23.89 35.94
N ARG A 2 -9.44 -24.49 36.87
CA ARG A 2 -10.81 -25.00 36.51
C ARG A 2 -11.97 -23.99 36.63
N ARG A 3 -11.79 -22.87 37.36
CA ARG A 3 -12.82 -21.81 37.50
C ARG A 3 -12.65 -20.63 36.54
N GLU A 4 -11.49 -20.47 35.91
CA GLU A 4 -11.27 -19.41 34.89
C GLU A 4 -11.88 -19.79 33.54
N ASN A 5 -11.79 -21.07 33.14
CA ASN A 5 -12.39 -21.56 31.89
C ASN A 5 -13.93 -21.56 31.87
N GLU A 6 -14.61 -21.53 33.04
CA GLU A 6 -16.08 -21.43 33.12
C GLU A 6 -16.58 -19.98 33.00
N HIS A 7 -15.74 -19.00 33.33
CA HIS A 7 -16.06 -17.58 33.18
C HIS A 7 -15.88 -17.11 31.73
N GLU A 8 -14.80 -17.53 31.06
CA GLU A 8 -14.58 -17.26 29.62
C GLU A 8 -15.66 -17.89 28.73
N LYS A 9 -16.09 -19.13 29.02
CA LYS A 9 -17.18 -19.78 28.27
C LYS A 9 -18.53 -19.09 28.44
N LYS A 10 -18.82 -18.52 29.61
CA LYS A 10 -20.06 -17.75 29.84
C LYS A 10 -20.00 -16.37 29.20
N GLN A 11 -18.84 -15.74 29.11
CA GLN A 11 -18.68 -14.41 28.51
C GLN A 11 -18.74 -14.45 26.97
N ASN A 12 -18.18 -15.48 26.33
CA ASN A 12 -18.32 -15.69 24.88
C ASN A 12 -19.74 -16.10 24.46
N GLY A 13 -20.44 -16.91 25.26
CA GLY A 13 -21.82 -17.32 24.95
C GLY A 13 -22.85 -16.18 25.01
N TYR A 14 -22.59 -15.12 25.79
CA TYR A 14 -23.44 -13.92 25.78
C TYR A 14 -23.16 -13.01 24.57
N CYS A 15 -21.93 -12.99 24.04
CA CYS A 15 -21.55 -12.18 22.89
C CYS A 15 -22.08 -12.75 21.56
N GLU A 16 -22.06 -14.09 21.40
CA GLU A 16 -22.58 -14.75 20.20
C GLU A 16 -24.11 -14.63 20.09
N GLN A 17 -24.82 -14.76 21.23
CA GLN A 17 -26.29 -14.66 21.23
C GLN A 17 -26.76 -13.22 20.94
N ASP A 18 -26.05 -12.21 21.45
CA ASP A 18 -26.36 -10.79 21.20
C ASP A 18 -26.11 -10.41 19.73
N MET A 19 -25.06 -10.98 19.10
CA MET A 19 -24.82 -10.84 17.66
C MET A 19 -25.90 -11.52 16.81
N VAL A 20 -26.33 -12.74 17.18
CA VAL A 20 -27.40 -13.46 16.46
C VAL A 20 -28.73 -12.72 16.58
N ASP A 21 -29.05 -12.17 17.75
CA ASP A 21 -30.27 -11.39 17.96
C ASP A 21 -30.21 -10.03 17.25
N GLN A 22 -29.02 -9.41 17.13
CA GLN A 22 -28.80 -8.22 16.31
C GLN A 22 -28.99 -8.52 14.81
N ILE A 23 -28.45 -9.64 14.32
CA ILE A 23 -28.60 -10.09 12.93
C ILE A 23 -30.08 -10.39 12.63
N ALA A 24 -30.78 -11.06 13.54
CA ALA A 24 -32.20 -11.34 13.40
C ALA A 24 -33.03 -10.03 13.30
N ARG A 25 -32.79 -9.06 14.18
CA ARG A 25 -33.46 -7.75 14.15
C ARG A 25 -33.13 -6.91 12.92
N LEU A 26 -31.90 -7.00 12.39
CA LEU A 26 -31.50 -6.32 11.15
C LEU A 26 -32.11 -6.99 9.90
N SER A 27 -32.43 -8.29 9.98
CA SER A 27 -33.00 -9.06 8.87
C SER A 27 -34.53 -9.05 8.79
N GLU A 28 -35.24 -8.62 9.84
CA GLU A 28 -36.72 -8.68 9.95
C GLU A 28 -37.46 -7.89 8.84
N ASN A 29 -36.81 -6.93 8.17
CA ASN A 29 -37.40 -6.14 7.08
C ASN A 29 -36.66 -6.27 5.74
N THR A 30 -35.77 -7.26 5.57
CA THR A 30 -35.06 -7.47 4.31
C THR A 30 -35.84 -8.45 3.43
N GLU A 31 -36.44 -7.97 2.35
CA GLU A 31 -37.05 -8.85 1.35
C GLU A 31 -35.95 -9.62 0.61
N VAL A 32 -36.04 -10.96 0.63
CA VAL A 32 -35.14 -11.83 -0.12
C VAL A 32 -35.40 -11.61 -1.62
N PRO A 33 -34.40 -11.20 -2.42
CA PRO A 33 -34.54 -11.03 -3.85
C PRO A 33 -35.10 -12.29 -4.52
N ASP A 34 -35.99 -12.14 -5.49
CA ASP A 34 -36.64 -13.26 -6.17
C ASP A 34 -35.63 -14.25 -6.77
N SER A 35 -34.45 -13.79 -7.20
CA SER A 35 -33.35 -14.63 -7.72
C SER A 35 -32.81 -15.64 -6.72
N LEU A 36 -32.96 -15.37 -5.41
CA LEU A 36 -32.46 -16.21 -4.31
C LEU A 36 -33.56 -17.11 -3.72
N ARG A 37 -34.76 -17.13 -4.31
CA ARG A 37 -35.79 -18.10 -3.92
C ARG A 37 -35.34 -19.53 -4.26
N PRO A 38 -35.66 -20.53 -3.42
CA PRO A 38 -35.23 -21.92 -3.61
C PRO A 38 -35.51 -22.49 -5.02
N GLU A 39 -36.64 -22.09 -5.61
CA GLU A 39 -37.07 -22.50 -6.95
C GLU A 39 -36.15 -22.00 -8.07
N ASN A 40 -35.55 -20.80 -7.91
CA ASN A 40 -34.65 -20.20 -8.88
C ASN A 40 -33.20 -20.71 -8.72
N ILE A 41 -32.80 -21.02 -7.48
CA ILE A 41 -31.53 -21.71 -7.18
C ILE A 41 -31.52 -23.12 -7.83
N GLU A 42 -32.63 -23.86 -7.78
CA GLU A 42 -32.74 -25.16 -8.46
C GLU A 42 -32.61 -25.07 -9.98
N ARG A 43 -33.03 -23.96 -10.59
CA ARG A 43 -32.86 -23.71 -12.03
C ARG A 43 -31.40 -23.42 -12.40
N LEU A 44 -30.72 -22.60 -11.60
CA LEU A 44 -29.29 -22.28 -11.77
C LEU A 44 -28.40 -23.55 -11.68
N LEU A 45 -28.76 -24.48 -10.79
CA LEU A 45 -28.02 -25.73 -10.62
C LEU A 45 -28.24 -26.75 -11.74
N LYS A 46 -29.37 -26.70 -12.47
CA LYS A 46 -29.67 -27.61 -13.59
C LYS A 46 -28.89 -27.29 -14.88
N GLY A 47 -28.28 -26.09 -14.98
CA GLY A 47 -27.55 -25.64 -16.18
C GLY A 47 -26.11 -26.13 -16.30
N LYS A 48 -25.47 -26.61 -15.21
CA LYS A 48 -24.07 -27.06 -15.23
C LYS A 48 -23.96 -28.56 -15.49
N LYS A 49 -23.22 -28.96 -16.54
CA LYS A 49 -22.91 -30.37 -16.85
C LYS A 49 -22.15 -31.02 -15.69
N GLN A 50 -22.80 -31.94 -14.97
CA GLN A 50 -22.14 -32.83 -14.01
C GLN A 50 -21.16 -33.77 -14.75
N LYS A 51 -19.86 -33.68 -14.44
CA LYS A 51 -18.90 -34.75 -14.72
C LYS A 51 -19.08 -35.88 -13.68
N LYS A 52 -18.93 -37.13 -14.14
CA LYS A 52 -19.30 -38.38 -13.45
C LYS A 52 -18.57 -38.63 -12.13
N HIS A 53 -19.33 -39.20 -11.19
CA HIS A 53 -19.05 -39.53 -9.79
C HIS A 53 -17.87 -40.48 -9.48
N PHE A 54 -17.24 -40.24 -8.32
CA PHE A 54 -17.11 -41.26 -7.25
C PHE A 54 -17.85 -40.75 -5.98
N HIS A 55 -18.52 -41.66 -5.26
CA HIS A 55 -19.40 -41.43 -4.09
C HIS A 55 -18.55 -41.32 -2.79
N SER A 56 -18.84 -40.51 -1.76
CA SER A 56 -20.09 -40.52 -0.96
C SER A 56 -20.37 -39.23 -0.16
N TYR A 57 -21.59 -38.71 -0.36
CA TYR A 57 -22.52 -38.00 0.54
C TYR A 57 -22.11 -36.84 1.50
N ARG A 58 -22.86 -35.73 1.31
CA ARG A 58 -23.18 -34.59 2.22
C ARG A 58 -22.25 -33.38 2.27
N ILE A 59 -22.00 -32.69 1.15
CA ILE A 59 -21.46 -31.29 1.18
C ILE A 59 -22.19 -30.33 0.20
N GLY A 60 -23.16 -30.79 -0.60
CA GLY A 60 -23.79 -30.00 -1.67
C GLY A 60 -24.67 -28.81 -1.27
N LEU A 61 -24.86 -28.53 0.03
CA LEU A 61 -25.60 -27.35 0.52
C LEU A 61 -24.71 -26.36 1.29
N ALA A 62 -23.47 -26.73 1.61
CA ALA A 62 -22.55 -25.85 2.32
C ALA A 62 -21.76 -24.91 1.36
N ALA A 63 -21.48 -25.35 0.13
CA ALA A 63 -20.67 -24.58 -0.82
C ALA A 63 -21.34 -23.28 -1.30
N ALA A 64 -22.67 -23.29 -1.49
CA ALA A 64 -23.41 -22.08 -1.86
C ALA A 64 -23.50 -21.08 -0.69
N CYS A 65 -23.57 -21.56 0.55
CA CYS A 65 -23.55 -20.69 1.73
C CYS A 65 -22.17 -20.08 1.97
N VAL A 66 -21.07 -20.78 1.66
CA VAL A 66 -19.70 -20.23 1.80
C VAL A 66 -19.42 -19.15 0.74
N ALA A 67 -19.94 -19.28 -0.48
CA ALA A 67 -19.81 -18.23 -1.52
C ALA A 67 -20.61 -16.96 -1.18
N VAL A 68 -21.80 -17.09 -0.58
CA VAL A 68 -22.59 -15.95 -0.09
C VAL A 68 -21.96 -15.32 1.15
N VAL A 69 -21.41 -16.12 2.06
CA VAL A 69 -20.69 -15.62 3.24
C VAL A 69 -19.38 -14.94 2.86
N THR A 70 -18.66 -15.41 1.84
CA THR A 70 -17.44 -14.74 1.34
C THR A 70 -17.76 -13.47 0.56
N GLY A 71 -18.84 -13.43 -0.24
CA GLY A 71 -19.33 -12.19 -0.84
C GLY A 71 -19.75 -11.16 0.21
N ILE A 72 -20.38 -11.59 1.32
CA ILE A 72 -20.70 -10.74 2.47
C ILE A 72 -19.44 -10.34 3.26
N ILE A 73 -18.42 -11.20 3.36
CA ILE A 73 -17.14 -10.87 4.02
C ILE A 73 -16.31 -9.92 3.17
N VAL A 74 -16.27 -10.05 1.83
CA VAL A 74 -15.59 -9.13 0.91
C VAL A 74 -16.35 -7.80 0.85
N TRP A 75 -17.69 -7.83 0.83
CA TRP A 75 -18.52 -6.64 0.98
C TRP A 75 -18.37 -6.02 2.38
N GLN A 76 -18.27 -6.79 3.45
CA GLN A 76 -18.00 -6.30 4.81
C GLN A 76 -16.55 -5.84 4.98
N TYR A 77 -15.55 -6.37 4.29
CA TYR A 77 -14.16 -5.89 4.33
C TYR A 77 -14.02 -4.61 3.50
N GLY A 78 -14.63 -4.56 2.31
CA GLY A 78 -14.80 -3.33 1.53
C GLY A 78 -15.59 -2.26 2.29
N SER A 79 -16.63 -2.68 3.03
CA SER A 79 -17.46 -1.83 3.90
C SER A 79 -16.88 -1.61 5.30
N LEU A 80 -15.84 -2.34 5.73
CA LEU A 80 -15.07 -2.09 6.96
C LEU A 80 -13.94 -1.09 6.65
N HIS A 81 -13.38 -1.13 5.44
CA HIS A 81 -12.52 -0.05 4.93
C HIS A 81 -13.31 1.23 4.59
N HIS A 82 -14.54 1.12 4.08
CA HIS A 82 -15.47 2.27 3.98
C HIS A 82 -16.15 2.62 5.33
N GLY A 83 -16.22 1.67 6.26
CA GLY A 83 -16.94 1.80 7.54
C GLY A 83 -16.07 2.27 8.69
N MET A 84 -14.75 2.25 8.55
CA MET A 84 -13.85 2.99 9.45
C MET A 84 -13.90 4.51 9.23
N THR A 85 -14.52 4.97 8.15
CA THR A 85 -14.88 6.38 7.96
C THR A 85 -16.29 6.75 8.43
N ASP A 86 -17.13 5.78 8.81
CA ASP A 86 -18.52 6.02 9.21
C ASP A 86 -18.83 5.55 10.64
N SER A 87 -17.83 5.61 11.53
CA SER A 87 -18.16 5.70 12.96
C SER A 87 -18.82 7.06 13.19
N LYS A 88 -20.13 7.04 13.48
CA LYS A 88 -20.84 8.15 14.13
C LYS A 88 -20.01 8.56 15.35
N ARG A 89 -19.16 9.58 15.16
CA ARG A 89 -18.43 10.25 16.23
C ARG A 89 -19.51 10.84 17.12
N MET A 90 -19.79 10.16 18.23
CA MET A 90 -20.70 10.68 19.24
C MET A 90 -20.18 12.05 19.66
N SER A 91 -20.98 13.06 19.31
CA SER A 91 -20.93 14.46 19.69
C SER A 91 -20.05 14.74 20.92
N ALA A 92 -18.82 15.21 20.67
CA ALA A 92 -18.01 15.94 21.63
C ALA A 92 -17.52 17.23 20.96
N GLY A 93 -18.01 18.38 21.43
CA GLY A 93 -17.46 19.72 21.16
C GLY A 93 -17.54 20.19 19.71
N ASN A 94 -18.62 20.87 19.35
CA ASN A 94 -18.82 21.49 18.04
C ASN A 94 -18.01 22.80 17.92
N THR A 95 -16.69 22.69 17.85
CA THR A 95 -15.78 23.81 17.56
C THR A 95 -15.16 23.62 16.18
N GLU A 96 -15.47 24.51 15.23
CA GLU A 96 -15.02 24.48 13.83
C GLU A 96 -13.55 24.02 13.66
N ARG A 97 -13.35 22.81 13.09
CA ARG A 97 -12.04 22.36 12.59
C ARG A 97 -11.84 22.91 11.18
N LYS A 98 -11.39 24.16 11.09
CA LYS A 98 -11.16 24.83 9.81
C LYS A 98 -9.76 24.52 9.28
N ILE A 99 -9.67 23.92 8.10
CA ILE A 99 -8.42 23.79 7.34
C ILE A 99 -7.88 25.18 7.01
N SER A 100 -6.64 25.47 7.42
CA SER A 100 -5.93 26.70 7.06
C SER A 100 -5.82 26.89 5.53
N GLY A 101 -6.03 28.11 5.05
CA GLY A 101 -5.80 28.48 3.64
C GLY A 101 -4.33 28.72 3.29
N SER A 102 -3.40 28.56 4.24
CA SER A 102 -1.97 28.74 4.00
C SER A 102 -1.43 27.72 3.00
N ARG A 103 -0.67 28.21 2.03
CA ARG A 103 0.07 27.41 1.05
C ARG A 103 1.47 27.00 1.54
N LYS A 104 1.91 27.57 2.66
CA LYS A 104 3.16 27.21 3.32
C LYS A 104 2.86 26.22 4.44
N ILE A 105 3.68 25.17 4.53
CA ILE A 105 3.72 24.28 5.69
C ILE A 105 4.23 25.10 6.87
N ARG A 106 3.48 25.13 7.98
CA ARG A 106 3.93 25.77 9.21
C ARG A 106 4.93 24.88 9.91
N ILE A 107 6.04 25.45 10.35
CA ILE A 107 7.01 24.78 11.22
C ILE A 107 6.72 25.24 12.65
N ALA A 108 6.77 24.32 13.61
CA ALA A 108 6.52 24.66 15.00
C ALA A 108 7.56 25.63 15.54
N GLU A 109 7.10 26.70 16.20
CA GLU A 109 7.99 27.71 16.80
C GLU A 109 8.46 27.29 18.20
N SER A 110 7.67 26.44 18.86
CA SER A 110 7.96 25.95 20.22
C SER A 110 7.29 24.60 20.51
N TYR A 111 7.78 23.89 21.52
CA TYR A 111 7.12 22.68 22.02
C TYR A 111 5.74 22.97 22.65
N ASP A 112 5.52 24.16 23.22
CA ASP A 112 4.21 24.57 23.75
C ASP A 112 3.15 24.65 22.65
N GLU A 113 3.53 25.11 21.45
CA GLU A 113 2.64 25.11 20.29
C GLU A 113 2.21 23.68 19.92
N ILE A 114 3.18 22.76 19.82
CA ILE A 114 2.93 21.34 19.52
C ILE A 114 2.00 20.73 20.57
N TYR A 115 2.27 20.96 21.86
CA TYR A 115 1.44 20.49 22.97
C TYR A 115 -0.01 20.96 22.84
N LYS A 116 -0.24 22.22 22.43
CA LYS A 116 -1.60 22.76 22.21
C LYS A 116 -2.33 22.04 21.08
N TYR A 117 -1.66 21.73 19.96
CA TYR A 117 -2.25 20.96 18.86
C TYR A 117 -2.70 19.57 19.34
N ILE A 118 -1.85 18.89 20.12
CA ILE A 118 -2.17 17.56 20.67
C ILE A 118 -3.35 17.63 21.65
N LYS A 119 -3.36 18.60 22.57
CA LYS A 119 -4.47 18.79 23.52
C LYS A 119 -5.79 19.13 22.84
N ARG A 120 -5.75 19.84 21.70
CA ARG A 120 -6.96 20.09 20.90
C ARG A 120 -7.52 18.80 20.30
N SER A 121 -6.66 17.90 19.79
CA SER A 121 -7.12 16.60 19.29
C SER A 121 -7.74 15.74 20.39
N GLN A 122 -7.24 15.84 21.63
CA GLN A 122 -7.77 15.17 22.83
C GLN A 122 -9.08 15.79 23.39
N GLY A 123 -9.68 16.78 22.71
CA GLY A 123 -10.95 17.40 23.14
C GLY A 123 -10.82 18.37 24.32
N ASN A 124 -9.61 18.84 24.65
CA ASN A 124 -9.38 19.74 25.78
C ASN A 124 -9.39 21.22 25.33
N GLU A 125 -10.59 21.72 25.01
CA GLU A 125 -10.81 23.00 24.32
C GLU A 125 -10.40 24.25 25.14
N GLY A 126 -10.35 24.17 26.48
CA GLY A 126 -9.95 25.28 27.35
C GLY A 126 -8.50 25.76 27.17
N ILE A 127 -7.62 24.91 26.60
CA ILE A 127 -6.21 25.21 26.34
C ILE A 127 -6.03 25.80 24.92
N ALA A 128 -6.98 25.61 24.01
CA ALA A 128 -6.85 25.93 22.57
C ALA A 128 -7.21 27.39 22.21
N MET A 129 -7.87 28.13 23.10
CA MET A 129 -8.48 29.44 22.79
C MET A 129 -7.49 30.58 22.48
N TYR A 130 -6.17 30.38 22.63
CA TYR A 130 -5.17 31.46 22.49
C TYR A 130 -4.20 31.30 21.31
N ALA A 131 -4.41 30.36 20.38
CA ALA A 131 -3.48 30.10 19.28
C ALA A 131 -3.69 30.96 18.01
N ARG A 132 -4.16 32.22 18.14
CA ARG A 132 -4.30 33.14 16.99
C ARG A 132 -3.69 34.50 17.27
N SER A 133 -2.56 34.79 16.62
CA SER A 133 -2.13 36.12 16.13
C SER A 133 -0.64 36.05 15.75
N GLY A 134 -0.29 35.95 14.46
CA GLY A 134 1.11 36.00 14.02
C GLY A 134 1.23 36.07 12.49
N ASN A 135 1.80 37.18 12.02
CA ASN A 135 1.74 37.74 10.66
C ASN A 135 2.21 36.88 9.47
N GLU A 136 1.53 37.15 8.35
CA GLU A 136 1.95 36.85 6.97
C GLU A 136 3.15 37.71 6.55
N THR A 137 4.16 37.09 5.94
CA THR A 137 5.15 37.80 5.10
C THR A 137 5.62 36.92 3.93
N SER A 138 5.81 37.57 2.79
CA SER A 138 5.94 37.03 1.44
C SER A 138 7.38 37.07 0.89
N ALA A 139 7.58 36.36 -0.25
CA ALA A 139 8.78 36.22 -1.11
C ALA A 139 9.91 35.30 -0.59
N ALA A 140 10.69 34.57 -1.40
CA ALA A 140 10.96 34.63 -2.85
C ALA A 140 10.99 33.24 -3.51
N ALA A 141 10.84 33.22 -4.84
CA ALA A 141 10.87 32.03 -5.68
C ALA A 141 12.31 31.67 -6.10
N ASP A 142 12.57 30.38 -6.23
CA ASP A 142 13.73 29.86 -6.96
C ASP A 142 13.23 28.92 -8.08
N THR A 143 13.85 29.05 -9.25
CA THR A 143 13.50 28.39 -10.51
C THR A 143 14.69 27.54 -10.96
N GLY A 144 14.61 26.24 -10.71
CA GLY A 144 15.39 25.24 -11.42
C GLY A 144 14.48 24.50 -12.39
N SER A 145 14.70 24.71 -13.69
CA SER A 145 14.10 23.91 -14.76
C SER A 145 15.01 22.72 -15.02
N GLY A 146 14.46 21.52 -14.90
CA GLY A 146 15.07 20.28 -15.34
C GLY A 146 14.04 19.51 -16.13
N ASN A 147 14.29 19.34 -17.43
CA ASN A 147 13.52 18.44 -18.29
C ASN A 147 13.79 17.01 -17.86
N GLU A 148 12.74 16.26 -17.56
CA GLU A 148 12.82 14.81 -17.47
C GLU A 148 11.61 14.20 -18.19
N THR A 149 11.94 13.40 -19.19
CA THR A 149 11.04 12.55 -19.97
C THR A 149 10.91 11.25 -19.19
N SER A 150 9.73 10.94 -18.66
CA SER A 150 9.48 9.63 -18.02
C SER A 150 8.93 8.65 -19.07
N ALA A 151 9.80 7.76 -19.53
CA ALA A 151 9.41 6.40 -19.90
C ALA A 151 9.70 5.52 -18.67
N ALA A 152 8.82 4.57 -18.37
CA ALA A 152 9.00 3.59 -17.30
C ALA A 152 9.41 2.24 -17.89
N ALA A 153 10.20 1.52 -17.10
CA ALA A 153 10.93 0.26 -17.35
C ALA A 153 12.39 0.46 -17.80
N MET A 154 13.25 -0.47 -17.38
CA MET A 154 14.68 -0.65 -17.69
C MET A 154 15.69 -0.01 -16.72
N ASP A 155 16.00 -0.77 -15.67
CA ASP A 155 17.41 -1.08 -15.29
C ASP A 155 17.43 -2.46 -14.59
N ALA A 156 16.75 -3.44 -15.18
CA ALA A 156 17.19 -4.82 -15.04
C ALA A 156 18.23 -5.01 -16.15
N ASP A 157 19.51 -5.14 -15.80
CA ASP A 157 20.42 -5.88 -16.67
C ASP A 157 19.73 -7.23 -16.88
N GLY A 158 19.23 -7.52 -18.09
CA GLY A 158 18.08 -8.41 -18.40
C GLY A 158 18.21 -9.90 -18.00
N GLY A 159 19.09 -10.22 -17.07
CA GLY A 159 19.29 -11.51 -16.45
C GLY A 159 18.60 -11.71 -15.10
N TYR A 160 17.88 -10.76 -14.47
CA TYR A 160 17.10 -11.08 -13.26
C TYR A 160 16.01 -10.04 -12.92
N SER A 161 14.98 -10.45 -12.17
CA SER A 161 13.86 -9.57 -11.78
C SER A 161 14.21 -8.59 -10.66
N GLN A 162 13.56 -7.43 -10.69
CA GLN A 162 13.54 -6.46 -9.59
C GLN A 162 12.18 -6.42 -8.90
N THR A 163 12.11 -5.83 -7.71
CA THR A 163 10.84 -5.52 -7.04
C THR A 163 9.94 -4.67 -7.93
N ASN A 164 8.64 -4.98 -7.99
CA ASN A 164 7.65 -4.17 -8.68
C ASN A 164 7.37 -2.89 -7.87
N VAL A 165 8.03 -1.80 -8.23
CA VAL A 165 8.02 -0.52 -7.49
C VAL A 165 6.92 0.44 -7.95
N ARG A 166 6.46 1.30 -7.03
CA ARG A 166 5.47 2.34 -7.34
C ARG A 166 5.98 3.40 -8.32
N GLN A 167 7.25 3.78 -8.20
CA GLN A 167 7.85 4.91 -8.89
C GLN A 167 9.23 4.55 -9.42
N SER A 168 9.44 4.65 -10.74
CA SER A 168 10.76 4.47 -11.34
C SER A 168 11.80 5.40 -10.70
N GLY A 169 12.97 4.84 -10.36
CA GLY A 169 14.08 5.54 -9.69
C GLY A 169 13.93 5.69 -8.17
N VAL A 170 12.87 5.14 -7.58
CA VAL A 170 12.67 5.10 -6.13
C VAL A 170 12.40 3.64 -5.76
N ASP A 171 13.41 2.98 -5.20
CA ASP A 171 13.31 1.58 -4.79
C ASP A 171 12.47 1.46 -3.50
N GLU A 172 11.87 0.29 -3.32
CA GLU A 172 11.07 -0.09 -2.16
C GLU A 172 11.62 -1.38 -1.56
N GLY A 173 11.54 -1.51 -0.23
CA GLY A 173 11.98 -2.73 0.42
C GLY A 173 11.06 -3.89 0.09
N ASP A 174 11.56 -5.11 0.19
CA ASP A 174 10.75 -6.31 -0.01
C ASP A 174 11.16 -7.41 0.97
N ILE A 175 10.39 -8.50 1.01
CA ILE A 175 10.66 -9.69 1.83
C ILE A 175 11.54 -10.71 1.10
N ALA A 176 11.69 -10.56 -0.21
CA ALA A 176 12.60 -11.34 -1.02
C ALA A 176 13.19 -10.46 -2.14
N LYS A 177 14.50 -10.56 -2.36
CA LYS A 177 15.22 -9.86 -3.44
C LYS A 177 16.35 -10.74 -3.98
N THR A 178 16.94 -10.33 -5.09
CA THR A 178 18.11 -11.00 -5.70
C THR A 178 19.13 -9.97 -6.18
N ASP A 179 20.40 -10.37 -6.19
CA ASP A 179 21.50 -9.65 -6.85
C ASP A 179 21.90 -10.25 -8.21
N GLY A 180 21.10 -11.20 -8.71
CA GLY A 180 21.36 -11.96 -9.93
C GLY A 180 22.20 -13.23 -9.72
N THR A 181 22.72 -13.47 -8.51
CA THR A 181 23.43 -14.71 -8.14
C THR A 181 22.80 -15.38 -6.93
N TYR A 182 22.48 -14.59 -5.90
CA TYR A 182 21.90 -15.05 -4.64
C TYR A 182 20.47 -14.55 -4.49
N LEU A 183 19.61 -15.42 -3.94
CA LEU A 183 18.34 -14.99 -3.39
C LEU A 183 18.54 -14.60 -1.93
N TYR A 184 17.92 -13.49 -1.55
CA TYR A 184 17.83 -13.02 -0.18
C TYR A 184 16.37 -13.18 0.23
N VAL A 185 16.08 -13.91 1.30
CA VAL A 185 14.70 -14.23 1.71
C VAL A 185 14.54 -14.04 3.21
N ARG A 186 13.55 -13.22 3.59
CA ARG A 186 13.15 -13.03 4.98
C ARG A 186 12.37 -14.26 5.46
N GLU A 187 12.85 -14.91 6.51
CA GLU A 187 12.11 -16.02 7.14
C GLU A 187 10.84 -15.54 7.87
N ASP A 188 9.86 -16.44 8.01
CA ASP A 188 8.63 -16.22 8.78
C ASP A 188 8.90 -15.97 10.28
N ASN A 189 10.08 -16.39 10.77
CA ASN A 189 10.53 -16.08 12.12
C ASN A 189 10.72 -14.56 12.36
N GLY A 190 10.76 -13.77 11.28
CA GLY A 190 10.81 -12.32 11.28
C GLY A 190 12.15 -11.71 11.69
N ARG A 191 13.21 -12.50 11.85
CA ARG A 191 14.53 -12.06 12.36
C ARG A 191 15.70 -12.46 11.48
N THR A 192 15.48 -13.40 10.57
CA THR A 192 16.52 -13.94 9.71
C THR A 192 16.26 -13.53 8.26
N ILE A 193 17.33 -13.11 7.56
CA ILE A 193 17.38 -13.05 6.11
C ILE A 193 18.35 -14.13 5.67
N ASP A 194 17.82 -15.15 5.01
CA ASP A 194 18.61 -16.21 4.40
C ASP A 194 19.16 -15.78 3.05
N ILE A 195 20.38 -16.22 2.79
CA ILE A 195 21.09 -16.02 1.53
C ILE A 195 21.23 -17.39 0.88
N ILE A 196 20.59 -17.57 -0.27
CA ILE A 196 20.50 -18.83 -0.97
C ILE A 196 21.28 -18.72 -2.28
N ASP A 197 22.19 -19.65 -2.51
CA ASP A 197 22.84 -19.80 -3.81
C ASP A 197 21.78 -20.33 -4.79
N ALA A 198 21.46 -19.50 -5.78
CA ALA A 198 20.40 -19.80 -6.73
C ALA A 198 20.88 -20.67 -7.90
N GLY A 199 22.21 -20.75 -8.11
CA GLY A 199 22.89 -21.60 -9.07
C GLY A 199 22.17 -21.78 -10.41
N LYS A 200 22.11 -23.04 -10.89
CA LYS A 200 21.25 -23.47 -12.02
C LYS A 200 20.03 -24.25 -11.50
N GLY A 201 19.31 -23.69 -10.54
CA GLY A 201 18.17 -24.36 -9.88
C GLY A 201 18.55 -25.34 -8.77
N GLN A 202 19.84 -25.47 -8.43
CA GLN A 202 20.30 -26.19 -7.24
C GLN A 202 20.33 -25.23 -6.06
N LEU A 203 19.18 -25.12 -5.38
CA LEU A 203 19.03 -24.25 -4.22
C LEU A 203 19.81 -24.80 -3.02
N GLU A 204 20.77 -24.02 -2.52
CA GLU A 204 21.50 -24.34 -1.30
C GLU A 204 21.55 -23.11 -0.39
N LYS A 205 21.19 -23.28 0.88
CA LYS A 205 21.35 -22.22 1.89
C LYS A 205 22.84 -21.93 2.06
N TYR A 206 23.25 -20.74 1.62
CA TYR A 206 24.64 -20.34 1.58
C TYR A 206 25.08 -19.66 2.87
N ASN A 207 24.25 -18.76 3.39
CA ASN A 207 24.49 -18.03 4.63
C ASN A 207 23.20 -17.41 5.18
N GLU A 208 23.26 -16.74 6.32
CA GLU A 208 22.13 -16.01 6.90
C GLU A 208 22.59 -14.74 7.63
N ILE A 209 21.68 -13.77 7.74
CA ILE A 209 21.81 -12.61 8.61
C ILE A 209 20.69 -12.68 9.64
N THR A 210 21.05 -12.97 10.90
CA THR A 210 20.10 -13.09 12.01
C THR A 210 20.25 -11.90 12.96
N LEU A 211 19.16 -11.14 13.15
CA LEU A 211 19.10 -10.04 14.11
C LEU A 211 18.72 -10.54 15.52
N GLU A 212 19.03 -9.71 16.51
CA GLU A 212 18.69 -9.93 17.92
C GLU A 212 17.17 -10.02 18.15
N LYS A 213 16.76 -10.55 19.29
CA LYS A 213 15.35 -10.92 19.54
C LYS A 213 14.38 -9.75 19.64
N GLU A 214 14.87 -8.55 19.93
CA GLU A 214 14.06 -7.35 19.97
C GLU A 214 13.71 -6.78 18.59
N TYR A 215 14.28 -7.32 17.50
CA TYR A 215 13.99 -6.88 16.14
C TYR A 215 12.98 -7.80 15.47
N THR A 216 12.13 -7.21 14.64
CA THR A 216 11.28 -7.89 13.68
C THR A 216 11.45 -7.19 12.34
N ILE A 217 12.17 -7.83 11.42
CA ILE A 217 12.37 -7.39 10.05
C ILE A 217 10.99 -7.21 9.40
N GLN A 218 10.79 -6.08 8.76
CA GLN A 218 9.59 -5.77 7.97
C GLN A 218 9.89 -6.03 6.50
N GLU A 219 10.98 -5.45 6.01
CA GLU A 219 11.47 -5.57 4.64
C GLU A 219 12.97 -5.26 4.60
N PHE A 220 13.62 -5.50 3.46
CA PHE A 220 15.02 -5.14 3.26
C PHE A 220 15.33 -4.68 1.84
N TYR A 221 16.51 -4.08 1.69
CA TYR A 221 17.08 -3.60 0.44
C TYR A 221 18.39 -4.31 0.15
N ILE A 222 18.68 -4.50 -1.14
CA ILE A 222 19.99 -4.91 -1.65
C ILE A 222 20.48 -3.82 -2.60
N ASP A 223 21.56 -3.13 -2.22
CA ASP A 223 22.30 -2.23 -3.11
C ASP A 223 23.53 -2.98 -3.64
N THR A 224 23.40 -3.47 -4.88
CA THR A 224 24.43 -4.29 -5.54
C THR A 224 25.67 -3.49 -5.92
N ASP A 225 25.55 -2.18 -6.14
CA ASP A 225 26.66 -1.29 -6.49
C ASP A 225 27.56 -1.02 -5.28
N ARG A 226 26.94 -0.72 -4.14
CA ARG A 226 27.64 -0.41 -2.88
C ARG A 226 27.90 -1.64 -2.02
N LYS A 227 27.40 -2.80 -2.43
CA LYS A 227 27.46 -4.07 -1.70
C LYS A 227 26.91 -3.91 -0.28
N LYS A 228 25.70 -3.36 -0.18
CA LYS A 228 25.00 -3.16 1.09
C LYS A 228 23.67 -3.92 1.13
N LEU A 229 23.37 -4.47 2.29
CA LEU A 229 22.02 -4.91 2.66
C LEU A 229 21.51 -4.00 3.77
N VAL A 230 20.29 -3.48 3.63
CA VAL A 230 19.65 -2.67 4.69
C VAL A 230 18.39 -3.37 5.15
N ALA A 231 18.41 -3.90 6.37
CA ALA A 231 17.24 -4.50 7.01
C ALA A 231 16.44 -3.42 7.74
N VAL A 232 15.18 -3.23 7.37
CA VAL A 232 14.24 -2.33 8.03
C VAL A 232 13.41 -3.13 9.02
N CYS A 233 13.37 -2.70 10.27
CA CYS A 233 12.81 -3.48 11.35
C CYS A 233 11.88 -2.67 12.24
N GLN A 234 10.85 -3.34 12.76
CA GLN A 234 10.26 -2.96 14.04
C GLN A 234 11.20 -3.42 15.15
N LYS A 235 11.49 -2.56 16.12
CA LYS A 235 12.34 -2.82 17.29
C LYS A 235 11.55 -2.58 18.57
N GLU A 236 11.45 -3.60 19.41
CA GLU A 236 10.83 -3.51 20.72
C GLU A 236 11.70 -2.68 21.68
N CYS A 237 11.08 -1.79 22.45
CA CYS A 237 11.79 -0.99 23.46
C CYS A 237 12.07 -1.82 24.71
N THR A 238 13.31 -1.80 25.20
CA THR A 238 13.66 -2.52 26.44
C THR A 238 13.22 -1.75 27.69
N ASP A 239 13.14 -2.44 28.84
CA ASP A 239 12.89 -1.80 30.14
C ASP A 239 13.93 -0.72 30.49
N ALA A 240 15.16 -0.82 29.98
CA ALA A 240 16.20 0.20 30.16
C ALA A 240 15.91 1.48 29.35
N ASP A 241 15.36 1.33 28.14
CA ASP A 241 14.90 2.45 27.30
C ASP A 241 13.72 3.17 27.97
N ASN A 242 12.77 2.38 28.51
CA ASN A 242 11.65 2.90 29.28
C ASN A 242 12.11 3.60 30.57
N LYS A 243 13.15 3.10 31.25
CA LYS A 243 13.72 3.71 32.45
C LYS A 243 14.47 5.02 32.20
N LYS A 244 14.95 5.31 30.98
CA LYS A 244 15.51 6.63 30.66
C LYS A 244 14.43 7.73 30.57
N GLN A 245 13.15 7.36 30.54
CA GLN A 245 11.98 8.26 30.54
C GLN A 245 11.39 8.45 31.95
N VAL A 246 12.25 8.57 32.97
CA VAL A 246 11.87 8.61 34.40
C VAL A 246 10.79 9.68 34.68
N GLY A 247 9.61 9.22 35.09
CA GLY A 247 8.58 10.04 35.74
C GLY A 247 7.36 10.39 34.88
N THR A 248 7.16 9.72 33.74
CA THR A 248 5.95 9.86 32.91
C THR A 248 5.52 8.50 32.40
N ALA A 249 4.24 8.14 32.56
CA ALA A 249 3.68 6.87 32.10
C ALA A 249 3.51 6.82 30.57
N VAL A 250 4.53 7.23 29.82
CA VAL A 250 4.58 7.18 28.35
C VAL A 250 5.43 5.96 28.00
N ARG A 251 4.77 4.84 27.69
CA ARG A 251 5.45 3.69 27.08
C ARG A 251 5.53 3.96 25.58
N GLN A 252 6.70 4.34 25.07
CA GLN A 252 6.99 4.09 23.65
C GLN A 252 7.22 2.59 23.53
N GLN A 253 6.22 1.85 23.03
CA GLN A 253 6.32 0.39 22.98
C GLN A 253 7.27 -0.06 21.87
N THR A 254 7.39 0.72 20.79
CA THR A 254 8.12 0.30 19.60
C THR A 254 8.90 1.46 18.94
N LYS A 255 10.04 1.13 18.32
CA LYS A 255 10.87 1.99 17.45
C LYS A 255 11.00 1.36 16.08
N THR A 256 11.14 2.15 15.04
CA THR A 256 11.60 1.66 13.73
C THR A 256 13.11 1.74 13.66
N ALA A 257 13.77 0.72 13.14
CA ALA A 257 15.22 0.66 12.95
C ALA A 257 15.57 0.37 11.50
N ALA A 258 16.72 0.88 11.04
CA ALA A 258 17.36 0.44 9.81
C ALA A 258 18.77 -0.03 10.15
N VAL A 259 19.05 -1.31 9.92
CA VAL A 259 20.33 -1.95 10.22
C VAL A 259 21.04 -2.26 8.90
N THR A 260 22.21 -1.68 8.69
CA THR A 260 22.97 -1.81 7.45
C THR A 260 24.11 -2.80 7.61
N TYR A 261 24.28 -3.67 6.63
CA TYR A 261 25.34 -4.67 6.53
C TYR A 261 26.17 -4.44 5.26
N ASP A 262 27.49 -4.56 5.38
CA ASP A 262 28.38 -4.80 4.26
C ASP A 262 28.25 -6.26 3.82
N ILE A 263 27.94 -6.47 2.54
CA ILE A 263 27.81 -7.79 1.89
C ILE A 263 28.87 -8.00 0.80
N SER A 264 29.97 -7.25 0.82
CA SER A 264 31.10 -7.42 -0.11
C SER A 264 31.72 -8.82 -0.03
N ASP A 265 31.72 -9.42 1.16
CA ASP A 265 31.97 -10.85 1.37
C ASP A 265 30.69 -11.51 1.90
N ILE A 266 29.92 -12.12 1.00
CA ILE A 266 28.62 -12.72 1.31
C ILE A 266 28.72 -13.92 2.26
N LYS A 267 29.91 -14.51 2.43
CA LYS A 267 30.17 -15.55 3.46
C LYS A 267 30.26 -14.96 4.87
N LYS A 268 30.48 -13.66 4.98
CA LYS A 268 30.64 -12.98 6.25
C LYS A 268 30.08 -11.55 6.18
N PRO A 269 28.74 -11.39 6.07
CA PRO A 269 28.11 -10.07 6.19
C PRO A 269 28.51 -9.40 7.50
N VAL A 270 28.83 -8.10 7.44
CA VAL A 270 29.28 -7.35 8.62
C VAL A 270 28.32 -6.20 8.88
N LYS A 271 27.73 -6.13 10.07
CA LYS A 271 26.92 -4.97 10.49
C LYS A 271 27.82 -3.74 10.51
N GLU A 272 27.46 -2.72 9.72
CA GLU A 272 28.19 -1.46 9.65
C GLU A 272 27.56 -0.38 10.52
N GLY A 273 26.24 -0.38 10.65
CA GLY A 273 25.58 0.63 11.48
C GLY A 273 24.09 0.47 11.62
N GLU A 274 23.53 1.32 12.48
CA GLU A 274 22.10 1.34 12.79
C GLU A 274 21.60 2.75 13.06
N VAL A 275 20.44 3.08 12.48
CA VAL A 275 19.62 4.21 12.91
C VAL A 275 18.31 3.73 13.51
N THR A 276 17.75 4.51 14.43
CA THR A 276 16.43 4.28 15.02
C THR A 276 15.59 5.55 15.03
N GLN A 277 14.28 5.41 14.91
CA GLN A 277 13.32 6.49 15.11
C GLN A 277 12.08 6.01 15.87
N SER A 278 11.43 6.92 16.60
CA SER A 278 10.21 6.62 17.33
C SER A 278 9.07 6.21 16.40
N GLY A 279 8.27 5.24 16.83
CA GLY A 279 7.03 4.86 16.15
C GLY A 279 7.06 3.46 15.55
N THR A 280 5.90 3.07 15.03
CA THR A 280 5.70 1.83 14.29
C THR A 280 6.13 2.04 12.84
N TYR A 281 6.76 1.03 12.24
CA TYR A 281 7.14 1.09 10.83
C TYR A 281 5.91 1.36 9.94
N ASN A 282 6.02 2.35 9.05
CA ASN A 282 4.97 2.68 8.08
C ASN A 282 5.42 2.28 6.67
N SER A 283 6.58 2.80 6.25
CA SER A 283 7.14 2.52 4.93
C SER A 283 8.63 2.88 4.87
N SER A 284 9.27 2.55 3.76
CA SER A 284 10.61 3.04 3.45
C SER A 284 10.82 3.21 1.95
N ARG A 285 11.76 4.06 1.53
CA ARG A 285 12.15 4.23 0.12
C ARG A 285 13.66 4.38 0.00
N MET A 286 14.27 3.85 -1.05
CA MET A 286 15.68 4.07 -1.35
C MET A 286 15.85 4.82 -2.67
N ALA A 287 16.58 5.93 -2.64
CA ALA A 287 16.87 6.75 -3.83
C ALA A 287 18.23 7.44 -3.68
N ASP A 288 19.02 7.47 -4.75
CA ASP A 288 20.33 8.14 -4.81
C ASP A 288 21.32 7.72 -3.70
N GLY A 289 21.26 6.47 -3.23
CA GLY A 289 22.09 5.97 -2.11
C GLY A 289 21.64 6.44 -0.72
N TYR A 290 20.43 6.99 -0.61
CA TYR A 290 19.80 7.34 0.65
C TYR A 290 18.59 6.45 0.92
N LEU A 291 18.50 5.93 2.14
CA LEU A 291 17.26 5.35 2.68
C LEU A 291 16.43 6.48 3.30
N TYR A 292 15.15 6.53 2.97
CA TYR A 292 14.12 7.35 3.58
C TYR A 292 13.21 6.43 4.41
N LEU A 293 13.20 6.64 5.73
CA LEU A 293 12.48 5.81 6.69
C LEU A 293 11.26 6.54 7.23
N PHE A 294 10.11 5.88 7.21
CA PHE A 294 8.82 6.42 7.62
C PHE A 294 8.25 5.62 8.80
N SER A 295 7.89 6.30 9.88
CA SER A 295 7.24 5.67 11.04
C SER A 295 6.14 6.52 11.65
N GLU A 296 5.12 5.85 12.17
CA GLU A 296 3.99 6.48 12.83
C GLU A 296 4.20 6.51 14.35
N TYR A 297 4.33 7.71 14.90
CA TYR A 297 4.50 7.92 16.33
C TYR A 297 3.25 8.55 16.96
N TYR A 298 2.45 7.74 17.66
CA TYR A 298 1.28 8.20 18.41
C TYR A 298 1.69 8.85 19.74
N THR A 299 1.17 10.04 20.03
CA THR A 299 1.57 10.80 21.22
C THR A 299 0.96 10.27 22.52
N GLY A 300 -0.12 9.48 22.42
CA GLY A 300 -0.90 9.01 23.55
C GLY A 300 -1.57 10.13 24.35
N SER A 301 -2.20 9.77 25.48
CA SER A 301 -2.92 10.71 26.36
C SER A 301 -2.03 11.36 27.43
N ASN A 302 -0.93 10.71 27.80
CA ASN A 302 -0.04 11.08 28.93
C ASN A 302 1.02 12.14 28.57
N VAL A 303 0.64 13.15 27.78
CA VAL A 303 1.54 14.23 27.37
C VAL A 303 1.70 15.27 28.49
N VAL A 304 2.94 15.63 28.84
CA VAL A 304 3.25 16.58 29.91
C VAL A 304 3.93 17.81 29.30
N LYS A 305 3.27 18.97 29.39
CA LYS A 305 3.67 20.24 28.75
C LYS A 305 5.17 20.53 28.84
N ASP A 306 5.71 20.53 30.07
CA ASP A 306 7.10 20.89 30.35
C ASP A 306 8.10 19.73 30.14
N LYS A 307 7.66 18.61 29.57
CA LYS A 307 8.49 17.44 29.24
C LYS A 307 8.26 17.02 27.78
N PRO A 308 8.88 17.70 26.78
CA PRO A 308 8.69 17.41 25.36
C PRO A 308 8.92 15.94 24.98
N VAL A 309 9.83 15.24 25.67
CA VAL A 309 10.09 13.80 25.47
C VAL A 309 8.84 12.90 25.59
N THR A 310 7.76 13.42 26.21
CA THR A 310 6.48 12.71 26.33
C THR A 310 5.59 12.77 25.09
N TYR A 311 5.89 13.67 24.15
CA TYR A 311 5.05 13.91 22.96
C TYR A 311 5.82 14.32 21.71
N VAL A 312 7.15 14.30 21.74
CA VAL A 312 8.01 14.60 20.59
C VAL A 312 8.76 13.33 20.20
N PRO A 313 8.75 12.94 18.91
CA PRO A 313 9.48 11.77 18.45
C PRO A 313 10.99 11.90 18.65
N MET A 314 11.66 10.76 18.77
CA MET A 314 13.11 10.66 18.88
C MET A 314 13.70 10.06 17.61
N VAL A 315 14.90 10.49 17.26
CA VAL A 315 15.75 9.90 16.23
C VAL A 315 17.12 9.64 16.86
N ASN A 316 17.62 8.40 16.79
CA ASN A 316 18.83 7.94 17.48
C ASN A 316 18.85 8.36 18.96
N ASP A 317 17.75 8.08 19.66
CA ASP A 317 17.51 8.42 21.08
C ASP A 317 17.57 9.91 21.44
N LYS A 318 17.57 10.80 20.45
CA LYS A 318 17.54 12.26 20.64
C LYS A 318 16.17 12.79 20.25
N ALA A 319 15.54 13.55 21.14
CA ALA A 319 14.29 14.23 20.84
C ALA A 319 14.49 15.20 19.67
N MET A 320 13.56 15.16 18.71
CA MET A 320 13.59 16.07 17.56
C MET A 320 13.39 17.53 17.98
N SER A 321 14.06 18.45 17.29
CA SER A 321 13.85 19.88 17.48
C SER A 321 12.47 20.31 16.99
N GLN A 322 11.84 21.29 17.64
CA GLN A 322 10.59 21.89 17.16
C GLN A 322 10.70 22.42 15.72
N SER A 323 11.89 22.89 15.29
CA SER A 323 12.09 23.39 13.92
C SER A 323 12.09 22.29 12.85
N SER A 324 12.08 21.01 13.25
CA SER A 324 11.94 19.87 12.35
C SER A 324 10.49 19.37 12.27
N ILE A 325 9.56 19.98 13.01
CA ILE A 325 8.17 19.54 13.12
C ILE A 325 7.27 20.43 12.25
N CYS A 326 6.64 19.81 11.27
CA CYS A 326 5.62 20.40 10.42
C CYS A 326 4.25 20.28 11.10
N LEU A 327 3.55 21.39 11.25
CA LEU A 327 2.21 21.43 11.84
C LEU A 327 1.13 21.19 10.78
N PRO A 328 0.04 20.49 11.12
CA PRO A 328 -1.07 20.27 10.21
C PRO A 328 -1.81 21.57 9.89
N PRO A 329 -2.47 21.64 8.71
CA PRO A 329 -3.33 22.76 8.35
C PRO A 329 -4.56 22.87 9.26
N GLU A 330 -4.99 21.75 9.82
CA GLU A 330 -5.92 21.71 10.94
C GLU A 330 -5.15 21.92 12.24
N ASN A 331 -5.70 22.69 13.17
CA ASN A 331 -4.97 23.05 14.41
C ASN A 331 -4.95 21.92 15.46
N CYS A 332 -4.93 20.66 15.04
CA CYS A 332 -4.90 19.47 15.88
C CYS A 332 -4.13 18.32 15.21
N GLY A 333 -3.59 17.42 16.03
CA GLY A 333 -2.95 16.18 15.59
C GLY A 333 -2.73 15.24 16.77
N MET A 334 -2.71 13.92 16.51
CA MET A 334 -2.58 12.88 17.55
C MET A 334 -1.41 11.91 17.31
N MET A 335 -0.77 12.02 16.14
CA MET A 335 0.41 11.25 15.78
C MET A 335 1.35 12.09 14.92
N TYR A 336 2.56 11.57 14.72
CA TYR A 336 3.49 12.09 13.73
C TYR A 336 3.79 11.02 12.69
N GLU A 337 3.89 11.46 11.45
CA GLU A 337 4.71 10.76 10.46
C GLU A 337 6.15 11.24 10.61
N VAL A 338 7.03 10.38 11.09
CA VAL A 338 8.46 10.65 11.29
C VAL A 338 9.23 10.21 10.05
N ILE A 339 10.00 11.12 9.47
CA ILE A 339 10.77 10.92 8.25
C ILE A 339 12.24 11.14 8.56
N SER A 340 13.06 10.10 8.46
CA SER A 340 14.52 10.22 8.50
C SER A 340 15.12 9.85 7.16
N SER A 341 16.21 10.50 6.82
CA SER A 341 17.06 10.11 5.69
C SER A 341 18.39 9.59 6.23
N VAL A 342 18.92 8.53 5.61
CA VAL A 342 20.15 7.86 6.00
C VAL A 342 21.00 7.70 4.74
N ASP A 343 22.21 8.21 4.78
CA ASP A 343 23.21 7.87 3.76
C ASP A 343 23.67 6.45 4.04
N ILE A 344 23.43 5.49 3.13
CA ILE A 344 23.76 4.08 3.42
C ILE A 344 25.28 3.83 3.44
N SER A 345 26.10 4.80 3.02
CA SER A 345 27.55 4.79 3.25
C SER A 345 27.96 5.27 4.64
N LYS A 346 27.03 5.84 5.41
CA LYS A 346 27.21 6.29 6.81
C LYS A 346 26.01 5.84 7.67
N PRO A 347 25.83 4.52 7.84
CA PRO A 347 24.60 3.96 8.39
C PRO A 347 24.37 4.19 9.89
N ASP A 348 25.31 4.80 10.61
CA ASP A 348 25.19 5.13 12.04
C ASP A 348 24.57 6.52 12.31
N GLU A 349 24.37 7.34 11.28
CA GLU A 349 23.83 8.69 11.42
C GLU A 349 22.74 9.01 10.40
N THR A 350 21.80 9.87 10.80
CA THR A 350 20.81 10.42 9.87
C THR A 350 21.37 11.64 9.15
N ALA A 351 21.15 11.72 7.84
CA ALA A 351 21.54 12.88 7.04
C ALA A 351 20.63 14.09 7.31
N ASP A 352 19.34 13.85 7.57
CA ASP A 352 18.31 14.81 7.96
C ASP A 352 17.08 14.09 8.50
N HIS A 353 16.20 14.81 9.20
CA HIS A 353 14.91 14.31 9.66
C HIS A 353 13.83 15.42 9.73
N LYS A 354 12.58 15.03 9.53
CA LYS A 354 11.37 15.85 9.67
C LYS A 354 10.29 15.01 10.36
N ALA A 355 9.35 15.66 11.03
CA ALA A 355 8.13 15.01 11.48
C ALA A 355 6.93 15.84 11.05
N ILE A 356 5.87 15.17 10.59
CA ILE A 356 4.61 15.79 10.20
C ILE A 356 3.59 15.43 11.27
N LEU A 357 3.19 16.41 12.09
CA LEU A 357 2.08 16.22 13.03
C LEU A 357 0.77 16.11 12.24
N SER A 358 -0.03 15.08 12.53
CA SER A 358 -1.19 14.68 11.72
C SER A 358 -2.26 13.98 12.58
N GLU A 359 -3.45 13.75 12.02
CA GLU A 359 -4.46 12.85 12.60
C GLU A 359 -4.44 11.44 11.96
N GLY A 360 -3.45 11.17 11.10
CA GLY A 360 -3.32 9.95 10.30
C GLY A 360 -3.49 10.26 8.82
N GLY A 361 -2.67 9.64 7.98
CA GLY A 361 -2.62 9.95 6.55
C GLY A 361 -1.84 8.90 5.78
N GLN A 362 -1.58 9.20 4.52
CA GLN A 362 -0.91 8.31 3.58
C GLN A 362 0.17 9.08 2.83
N MET A 363 1.05 8.35 2.13
CA MET A 363 2.18 8.96 1.43
C MET A 363 2.36 8.44 0.00
N TYR A 364 2.90 9.30 -0.85
CA TYR A 364 3.45 8.97 -2.15
C TYR A 364 4.83 9.61 -2.30
N VAL A 365 5.80 8.85 -2.81
CA VAL A 365 7.18 9.31 -2.98
C VAL A 365 7.51 9.33 -4.47
N SER A 366 7.68 10.53 -5.02
CA SER A 366 8.26 10.74 -6.35
C SER A 366 9.79 10.74 -6.28
N LYS A 367 10.48 10.85 -7.42
CA LYS A 367 11.95 10.97 -7.48
C LYS A 367 12.57 12.13 -6.68
N LYS A 368 11.78 13.16 -6.34
CA LYS A 368 12.29 14.39 -5.72
C LYS A 368 11.45 14.87 -4.53
N ASN A 369 10.27 14.29 -4.32
CA ASN A 369 9.31 14.79 -3.36
C ASN A 369 8.56 13.66 -2.66
N ILE A 370 8.32 13.86 -1.37
CA ILE A 370 7.39 13.08 -0.56
C ILE A 370 6.12 13.92 -0.42
N TYR A 371 4.99 13.32 -0.78
CA TYR A 371 3.65 13.88 -0.64
C TYR A 371 2.93 13.14 0.46
N TYR A 372 2.67 13.81 1.58
CA TYR A 372 1.86 13.29 2.67
C TYR A 372 0.45 13.89 2.60
N TYR A 373 -0.58 13.05 2.64
CA TYR A 373 -1.96 13.47 2.44
C TYR A 373 -2.93 12.91 3.48
N GLU A 374 -3.93 13.72 3.82
CA GLU A 374 -4.99 13.37 4.80
C GLU A 374 -6.34 13.73 4.20
N SER A 375 -7.24 12.75 4.13
CA SER A 375 -8.62 12.94 3.69
C SER A 375 -9.51 13.13 4.91
N GLY A 376 -10.29 14.20 4.95
CA GLY A 376 -11.20 14.50 6.06
C GLY A 376 -12.53 15.07 5.61
N TRP A 377 -13.60 14.65 6.27
CA TRP A 377 -14.93 15.23 6.10
C TRP A 377 -14.99 16.65 6.67
N GLN A 378 -15.48 17.59 5.87
CA GLN A 378 -15.71 18.98 6.25
C GLN A 378 -17.21 19.26 6.42
N GLN A 379 -17.54 20.29 7.21
CA GLN A 379 -18.92 20.60 7.64
C GLN A 379 -19.85 21.03 6.48
N ASP A 380 -19.31 21.34 5.31
CA ASP A 380 -20.02 21.66 4.07
C ASP A 380 -20.43 20.40 3.27
N ASN A 381 -20.39 19.23 3.91
CA ASN A 381 -20.68 17.93 3.32
C ASN A 381 -19.75 17.59 2.14
N GLN A 382 -18.50 18.05 2.21
CA GLN A 382 -17.46 17.72 1.24
C GLN A 382 -16.31 16.99 1.93
N THR A 383 -15.77 15.98 1.24
CA THR A 383 -14.49 15.41 1.63
C THR A 383 -13.39 16.29 1.05
N VAL A 384 -12.38 16.61 1.85
CA VAL A 384 -11.21 17.39 1.43
C VAL A 384 -9.96 16.61 1.76
N THR A 385 -9.09 16.45 0.77
CA THR A 385 -7.73 15.94 0.96
C THR A 385 -6.77 17.10 1.13
N THR A 386 -6.06 17.17 2.24
CA THR A 386 -4.93 18.10 2.42
C THR A 386 -3.63 17.45 1.99
N LEU A 387 -2.71 18.24 1.44
CA LEU A 387 -1.46 17.78 0.83
C LEU A 387 -0.29 18.55 1.43
N ARG A 388 0.76 17.84 1.85
CA ARG A 388 2.04 18.44 2.28
C ARG A 388 3.17 17.84 1.45
N LYS A 389 3.93 18.72 0.80
CA LYS A 389 5.09 18.37 -0.03
C LYS A 389 6.37 18.60 0.75
N ILE A 390 7.11 17.52 1.01
CA ILE A 390 8.49 17.55 1.51
C ILE A 390 9.41 17.21 0.35
N SER A 391 10.15 18.19 -0.17
CA SER A 391 11.17 17.92 -1.19
C SER A 391 12.41 17.30 -0.57
N TYR A 392 13.05 16.38 -1.27
CA TYR A 392 14.31 15.80 -0.86
C TYR A 392 15.39 15.88 -1.95
N ASN A 393 16.64 16.02 -1.53
CA ASN A 393 17.81 15.99 -2.42
C ASN A 393 19.03 15.56 -1.61
N LYS A 394 19.66 14.44 -1.97
CA LYS A 394 20.81 13.86 -1.25
C LYS A 394 20.60 13.81 0.26
N GLY A 395 19.49 13.18 0.67
CA GLY A 395 19.04 13.10 2.07
C GLY A 395 18.45 14.39 2.67
N LYS A 396 18.74 15.59 2.17
CA LYS A 396 18.21 16.83 2.80
C LYS A 396 16.72 17.00 2.57
N LEU A 397 15.96 17.20 3.65
CA LEU A 397 14.50 17.28 3.67
C LEU A 397 14.02 18.73 3.87
N LYS A 398 13.17 19.21 2.97
CA LYS A 398 12.62 20.58 3.03
C LYS A 398 11.10 20.56 2.89
N ALA A 399 10.41 21.14 3.87
CA ALA A 399 8.99 21.44 3.79
C ALA A 399 8.76 22.51 2.72
N ALA A 400 8.19 22.11 1.58
CA ALA A 400 8.19 22.91 0.36
C ALA A 400 6.86 23.63 0.11
N ALA A 401 5.74 22.92 0.21
CA ALA A 401 4.42 23.46 -0.12
C ALA A 401 3.29 22.69 0.57
N GLN A 402 2.15 23.35 0.72
CA GLN A 402 0.91 22.76 1.20
C GLN A 402 -0.24 23.13 0.27
N GLY A 403 -1.15 22.20 0.03
CA GLY A 403 -2.35 22.41 -0.78
C GLY A 403 -3.52 21.58 -0.28
N LYS A 404 -4.63 21.64 -1.01
CA LYS A 404 -5.79 20.80 -0.78
C LYS A 404 -6.57 20.56 -2.07
N VAL A 405 -7.23 19.41 -2.16
CA VAL A 405 -8.13 19.04 -3.24
C VAL A 405 -9.46 18.54 -2.69
N LYS A 406 -10.49 18.58 -3.52
CA LYS A 406 -11.79 18.01 -3.20
C LYS A 406 -11.75 16.48 -3.37
N GLY A 407 -12.45 15.76 -2.52
CA GLY A 407 -12.52 14.31 -2.50
C GLY A 407 -11.39 13.63 -1.73
N TYR A 408 -11.43 12.29 -1.76
CA TYR A 408 -10.40 11.40 -1.24
C TYR A 408 -9.71 10.63 -2.38
N LEU A 409 -8.51 10.15 -2.12
CA LEU A 409 -7.75 9.26 -3.00
C LEU A 409 -8.05 7.80 -2.62
N ASN A 410 -8.23 6.91 -3.60
CA ASN A 410 -8.40 5.48 -3.34
C ASN A 410 -7.13 4.88 -2.72
N ASP A 411 -5.98 5.15 -3.34
CA ASP A 411 -4.68 4.59 -2.97
C ASP A 411 -3.51 5.45 -3.49
N THR A 412 -2.29 4.96 -3.32
CA THR A 412 -1.06 5.61 -3.82
C THR A 412 -0.97 5.65 -5.36
N PHE A 413 -1.78 4.87 -6.09
CA PHE A 413 -1.83 4.90 -7.55
C PHE A 413 -2.78 5.97 -8.10
N SER A 414 -3.60 6.56 -7.24
CA SER A 414 -4.55 7.63 -7.54
C SER A 414 -3.89 9.02 -7.58
N LEU A 415 -2.57 9.12 -7.42
CA LEU A 415 -1.82 10.35 -7.68
C LEU A 415 -0.42 10.08 -8.26
N ASP A 416 0.15 11.04 -8.99
CA ASP A 416 1.55 10.99 -9.40
C ASP A 416 2.17 12.38 -9.62
N GLU A 417 3.51 12.45 -9.65
CA GLU A 417 4.24 13.65 -10.04
C GLU A 417 4.82 13.49 -11.45
N TYR A 418 4.41 14.37 -12.37
CA TYR A 418 4.91 14.38 -13.74
C TYR A 418 5.29 15.79 -14.18
N LYS A 419 6.53 15.95 -14.68
CA LYS A 419 7.09 17.25 -15.10
C LYS A 419 6.89 18.38 -14.06
N GLY A 420 6.92 18.03 -12.77
CA GLY A 420 6.78 18.95 -11.64
C GLY A 420 5.35 19.30 -11.22
N ASN A 421 4.34 18.77 -11.91
CA ASN A 421 2.93 18.90 -11.55
C ASN A 421 2.47 17.65 -10.80
N LEU A 422 1.63 17.83 -9.78
CA LEU A 422 0.97 16.73 -9.07
C LEU A 422 -0.40 16.49 -9.72
N ARG A 423 -0.66 15.27 -10.18
CA ARG A 423 -1.93 14.88 -10.81
C ARG A 423 -2.65 13.92 -9.89
N LEU A 424 -3.95 14.09 -9.71
CA LEU A 424 -4.75 13.35 -8.73
C LEU A 424 -6.08 12.93 -9.35
N PHE A 425 -6.46 11.68 -9.11
CA PHE A 425 -7.81 11.16 -9.32
C PHE A 425 -8.48 11.01 -7.96
N THR A 426 -9.60 11.70 -7.73
CA THR A 426 -10.29 11.69 -6.43
C THR A 426 -11.78 11.44 -6.56
N THR A 427 -12.36 10.85 -5.51
CA THR A 427 -13.80 10.60 -5.38
C THR A 427 -14.40 11.56 -4.34
N ASN A 428 -15.55 12.17 -4.61
CA ASN A 428 -16.27 13.02 -3.67
C ASN A 428 -17.80 12.91 -3.86
N ASN A 429 -18.52 12.40 -2.86
CA ASN A 429 -19.99 12.27 -2.88
C ASN A 429 -20.50 11.67 -4.20
N ASP A 430 -19.98 10.49 -4.55
CA ASP A 430 -20.35 9.73 -5.74
C ASP A 430 -20.02 10.42 -7.08
N GLU A 431 -19.08 11.36 -7.08
CA GLU A 431 -18.50 11.93 -8.31
C GLU A 431 -16.98 11.82 -8.30
N ASN A 432 -16.40 11.56 -9.45
CA ASN A 432 -14.96 11.46 -9.63
C ASN A 432 -14.39 12.75 -10.26
N LEU A 433 -13.15 13.05 -9.91
CA LEU A 433 -12.45 14.27 -10.30
C LEU A 433 -11.04 13.95 -10.79
N VAL A 434 -10.59 14.69 -11.81
CA VAL A 434 -9.18 14.76 -12.21
C VAL A 434 -8.68 16.13 -11.85
N THR A 435 -7.71 16.25 -10.93
CA THR A 435 -7.13 17.53 -10.53
C THR A 435 -5.64 17.57 -10.81
N ILE A 436 -5.16 18.69 -11.38
CA ILE A 436 -3.74 18.93 -11.62
C ILE A 436 -3.32 20.15 -10.81
N LEU A 437 -2.25 19.99 -10.01
CA LEU A 437 -1.64 21.04 -9.20
C LEU A 437 -0.23 21.35 -9.70
N ASP A 438 0.18 22.60 -9.53
CA ASP A 438 1.54 23.04 -9.84
C ASP A 438 2.55 22.60 -8.76
N LYS A 439 3.82 22.96 -8.95
CA LYS A 439 4.91 22.65 -8.00
C LYS A 439 4.72 23.22 -6.59
N LYS A 440 3.87 24.24 -6.42
CA LYS A 440 3.49 24.87 -5.15
C LYS A 440 2.18 24.33 -4.59
N LEU A 441 1.63 23.29 -5.22
CA LEU A 441 0.32 22.71 -4.92
C LEU A 441 -0.85 23.66 -5.15
N ASP A 442 -0.67 24.64 -6.05
CA ASP A 442 -1.76 25.49 -6.53
C ASP A 442 -2.51 24.79 -7.66
N LYS A 443 -3.85 24.82 -7.60
CA LYS A 443 -4.69 24.20 -8.64
C LYS A 443 -4.46 24.87 -10.00
N ILE A 444 -4.06 24.07 -10.98
CA ILE A 444 -3.99 24.45 -12.39
C ILE A 444 -5.35 24.22 -13.04
N SER A 445 -5.85 22.99 -12.99
CA SER A 445 -7.11 22.59 -13.60
C SER A 445 -7.80 21.47 -12.83
N THR A 446 -9.11 21.34 -13.04
CA THR A 446 -9.90 20.20 -12.56
C THR A 446 -10.96 19.83 -13.59
N ILE A 447 -11.14 18.53 -13.82
CA ILE A 447 -12.34 17.96 -14.44
C ILE A 447 -13.20 17.40 -13.30
N GLU A 448 -14.48 17.77 -13.26
CA GLU A 448 -15.43 17.32 -12.22
C GLU A 448 -16.58 16.52 -12.86
N ASN A 449 -17.47 15.97 -12.03
CA ASN A 449 -18.70 15.28 -12.45
C ASN A 449 -18.43 14.03 -13.32
N LEU A 450 -17.32 13.32 -13.09
CA LEU A 450 -16.97 12.11 -13.82
C LEU A 450 -17.64 10.90 -13.18
N ALA A 451 -18.27 10.04 -13.99
CA ALA A 451 -18.87 8.78 -13.56
C ALA A 451 -19.74 8.94 -12.29
N LYS A 452 -20.82 9.73 -12.38
CA LYS A 452 -21.72 9.99 -11.25
C LYS A 452 -22.39 8.68 -10.78
N GLY A 453 -22.38 8.43 -9.47
CA GLY A 453 -22.84 7.19 -8.86
C GLY A 453 -21.71 6.20 -8.58
N GLU A 454 -20.55 6.38 -9.22
CA GLU A 454 -19.45 5.42 -9.18
C GLU A 454 -18.26 5.99 -8.39
N THR A 455 -17.41 5.11 -7.86
CA THR A 455 -16.19 5.49 -7.13
C THR A 455 -14.95 4.99 -7.86
N ILE A 456 -13.85 5.76 -7.87
CA ILE A 456 -12.56 5.28 -8.39
C ILE A 456 -12.11 4.07 -7.57
N TYR A 457 -11.82 2.99 -8.29
CA TYR A 457 -11.45 1.70 -7.72
C TYR A 457 -10.00 1.31 -8.01
N SER A 458 -9.48 1.71 -9.17
CA SER A 458 -8.05 1.62 -9.49
C SER A 458 -7.63 2.75 -10.42
N ALA A 459 -6.33 3.06 -10.40
CA ALA A 459 -5.76 4.15 -11.18
C ALA A 459 -4.33 3.83 -11.62
N ARG A 460 -3.88 4.44 -12.71
CA ARG A 460 -2.47 4.43 -13.12
C ARG A 460 -2.15 5.60 -14.03
N PHE A 461 -0.92 6.10 -13.94
CA PHE A 461 -0.41 7.21 -14.76
C PHE A 461 0.81 6.75 -15.56
N MET A 462 0.87 7.09 -16.85
CA MET A 462 2.05 6.89 -17.71
C MET A 462 2.28 8.10 -18.59
N GLY A 463 3.42 8.76 -18.38
CA GLY A 463 3.80 9.93 -19.15
C GLY A 463 2.67 10.96 -19.16
N GLU A 464 2.14 11.25 -20.34
CA GLU A 464 1.08 12.23 -20.59
C GLU A 464 -0.33 11.65 -20.53
N SER A 465 -0.49 10.41 -20.06
CA SER A 465 -1.78 9.73 -19.92
C SER A 465 -2.06 9.33 -18.49
N GLY A 466 -3.35 9.26 -18.15
CA GLY A 466 -3.83 8.58 -16.96
C GLY A 466 -4.99 7.66 -17.29
N TYR A 467 -5.13 6.59 -16.52
CA TYR A 467 -6.17 5.59 -16.64
C TYR A 467 -6.76 5.35 -15.26
N PHE A 468 -8.07 5.23 -15.17
CA PHE A 468 -8.73 4.86 -13.93
C PHE A 468 -9.99 4.05 -14.21
N VAL A 469 -10.32 3.18 -13.28
CA VAL A 469 -11.52 2.36 -13.29
C VAL A 469 -12.45 2.87 -12.20
N THR A 470 -13.75 2.89 -12.48
CA THR A 470 -14.79 3.19 -11.51
C THR A 470 -15.75 2.01 -11.37
N TYR A 471 -16.37 1.86 -10.19
CA TYR A 471 -17.23 0.72 -9.88
C TYR A 471 -18.62 1.13 -9.35
N GLU A 472 -19.68 0.56 -9.93
CA GLU A 472 -21.03 0.47 -9.34
C GLU A 472 -21.79 -0.82 -9.78
N GLN A 473 -21.40 -1.47 -10.90
CA GLN A 473 -21.86 -2.81 -11.37
C GLN A 473 -21.22 -3.27 -12.70
N VAL A 474 -20.88 -2.32 -13.58
CA VAL A 474 -20.15 -2.54 -14.85
C VAL A 474 -19.14 -1.41 -14.99
N ASP A 475 -17.87 -1.74 -15.20
CA ASP A 475 -16.79 -0.80 -14.98
C ASP A 475 -16.33 -0.13 -16.28
N PRO A 476 -16.40 1.20 -16.38
CA PRO A 476 -15.67 1.89 -17.41
C PRO A 476 -14.19 2.07 -17.00
N LEU A 477 -13.28 1.52 -17.79
CA LEU A 477 -11.91 2.01 -17.86
C LEU A 477 -11.89 3.34 -18.60
N PHE A 478 -11.57 4.42 -17.91
CA PHE A 478 -11.37 5.75 -18.50
C PHE A 478 -9.92 5.95 -18.94
N SER A 479 -9.75 6.62 -20.07
CA SER A 479 -8.46 7.16 -20.51
C SER A 479 -8.49 8.68 -20.48
N VAL A 480 -7.42 9.28 -19.98
CA VAL A 480 -7.29 10.72 -19.74
C VAL A 480 -6.03 11.25 -20.41
N ASP A 481 -6.20 12.30 -21.23
CA ASP A 481 -5.10 13.12 -21.73
C ASP A 481 -4.70 14.13 -20.65
N LEU A 482 -3.43 14.03 -20.23
CA LEU A 482 -2.78 14.87 -19.23
C LEU A 482 -1.57 15.60 -19.83
N SER A 483 -1.46 15.68 -21.16
CA SER A 483 -0.35 16.36 -21.86
C SER A 483 -0.33 17.88 -21.62
N ASP A 484 -1.51 18.52 -21.64
CA ASP A 484 -1.70 19.92 -21.30
C ASP A 484 -2.29 20.05 -19.88
N PRO A 485 -1.50 20.48 -18.88
CA PRO A 485 -1.98 20.58 -17.50
C PRO A 485 -3.07 21.64 -17.31
N GLU A 486 -3.22 22.62 -18.21
CA GLU A 486 -4.29 23.60 -18.15
C GLU A 486 -5.62 23.07 -18.72
N LYS A 487 -5.55 22.06 -19.60
CA LYS A 487 -6.71 21.54 -20.34
C LYS A 487 -6.67 20.00 -20.45
N PRO A 488 -6.67 19.27 -19.32
CA PRO A 488 -6.79 17.82 -19.35
C PRO A 488 -8.14 17.41 -19.95
N LYS A 489 -8.21 16.23 -20.56
CA LYS A 489 -9.43 15.75 -21.24
C LYS A 489 -9.64 14.26 -21.03
N ILE A 490 -10.89 13.85 -20.83
CA ILE A 490 -11.28 12.45 -20.97
C ILE A 490 -11.29 12.12 -22.45
N LEU A 491 -10.51 11.10 -22.83
CA LEU A 491 -10.36 10.66 -24.22
C LEU A 491 -11.38 9.59 -24.60
N GLY A 492 -11.56 8.60 -23.72
CA GLY A 492 -12.41 7.46 -23.97
C GLY A 492 -12.90 6.79 -22.70
N LYS A 493 -13.88 5.91 -22.88
CA LYS A 493 -14.44 5.04 -21.84
C LYS A 493 -14.68 3.66 -22.45
N LEU A 494 -14.06 2.65 -21.88
CA LEU A 494 -14.22 1.26 -22.28
C LEU A 494 -14.98 0.53 -21.17
N LYS A 495 -16.22 0.13 -21.44
CA LYS A 495 -16.97 -0.71 -20.50
C LYS A 495 -16.46 -2.14 -20.54
N ILE A 496 -16.18 -2.71 -19.38
CA ILE A 496 -15.76 -4.09 -19.20
C ILE A 496 -16.61 -4.77 -18.12
N PRO A 497 -17.03 -6.04 -18.31
CA PRO A 497 -17.59 -6.84 -17.23
C PRO A 497 -16.52 -7.14 -16.18
N GLY A 498 -16.90 -7.12 -14.90
CA GLY A 498 -15.96 -7.22 -13.77
C GLY A 498 -15.17 -5.94 -13.55
N PHE A 499 -14.14 -6.01 -12.70
CA PHE A 499 -13.35 -4.84 -12.29
C PHE A 499 -11.85 -5.13 -12.21
N SER A 500 -11.02 -4.10 -12.43
CA SER A 500 -9.57 -4.19 -12.22
C SER A 500 -9.18 -3.55 -10.89
N GLU A 501 -8.54 -4.32 -10.02
CA GLU A 501 -7.97 -3.86 -8.74
C GLU A 501 -6.55 -3.31 -8.94
N TYR A 502 -5.81 -3.87 -9.90
CA TYR A 502 -4.45 -3.51 -10.20
C TYR A 502 -4.27 -3.23 -11.70
N LEU A 503 -3.59 -2.13 -12.01
CA LEU A 503 -3.23 -1.71 -13.35
C LEU A 503 -1.70 -1.59 -13.48
N HIS A 504 -1.13 -2.17 -14.54
CA HIS A 504 0.30 -2.16 -14.80
C HIS A 504 0.60 -1.94 -16.29
N PHE A 505 1.51 -1.03 -16.63
CA PHE A 505 1.90 -0.83 -18.02
C PHE A 505 2.78 -1.97 -18.50
N TYR A 506 2.42 -2.59 -19.62
CA TYR A 506 3.11 -3.77 -20.14
C TYR A 506 3.79 -3.44 -21.47
N GLY A 507 4.80 -2.57 -21.39
CA GLY A 507 5.36 -1.86 -22.53
C GLY A 507 4.63 -0.54 -22.81
N GLU A 508 4.92 0.09 -23.95
CA GLU A 508 4.42 1.45 -24.25
C GLU A 508 2.96 1.49 -24.73
N ASP A 509 2.46 0.39 -25.28
CA ASP A 509 1.19 0.33 -26.00
C ASP A 509 0.18 -0.63 -25.37
N ARG A 510 0.47 -1.14 -24.16
CA ARG A 510 -0.38 -2.08 -23.43
C ARG A 510 -0.51 -1.76 -21.95
N LEU A 511 -1.69 -2.09 -21.41
CA LEU A 511 -2.01 -2.01 -20.00
C LEU A 511 -2.56 -3.36 -19.55
N LEU A 512 -1.92 -3.96 -18.55
CA LEU A 512 -2.37 -5.16 -17.87
C LEU A 512 -3.31 -4.75 -16.73
N GLY A 513 -4.51 -5.35 -16.68
CA GLY A 513 -5.43 -5.30 -15.56
C GLY A 513 -5.50 -6.64 -14.86
N ILE A 514 -5.46 -6.63 -13.52
CA ILE A 514 -5.73 -7.79 -12.65
C ILE A 514 -6.86 -7.39 -11.71
N GLY A 515 -7.89 -8.21 -11.60
CA GLY A 515 -8.99 -8.01 -10.66
C GLY A 515 -9.96 -9.19 -10.72
N MET A 516 -11.26 -8.92 -10.73
CA MET A 516 -12.29 -9.96 -10.62
C MET A 516 -13.26 -9.95 -11.80
N SER A 517 -13.62 -11.14 -12.29
CA SER A 517 -14.72 -11.34 -13.24
C SER A 517 -16.03 -11.43 -12.48
N ILE A 518 -17.09 -10.80 -13.00
CA ILE A 518 -18.43 -10.81 -12.43
C ILE A 518 -19.43 -11.17 -13.52
N ASP A 519 -20.33 -12.09 -13.23
CA ASP A 519 -21.50 -12.35 -14.06
C ASP A 519 -22.49 -11.18 -13.95
N GLU A 520 -22.76 -10.49 -15.06
CA GLU A 520 -23.58 -9.26 -15.06
C GLU A 520 -25.04 -9.49 -14.64
N GLU A 521 -25.58 -10.70 -14.83
CA GLU A 521 -26.97 -11.01 -14.47
C GLU A 521 -27.14 -11.31 -12.98
N SER A 522 -26.22 -12.08 -12.39
CA SER A 522 -26.31 -12.54 -11.00
C SER A 522 -25.47 -11.72 -10.03
N GLY A 523 -24.49 -10.94 -10.51
CA GLY A 523 -23.51 -10.23 -9.70
C GLY A 523 -22.51 -11.14 -8.98
N VAL A 524 -22.45 -12.42 -9.35
CA VAL A 524 -21.58 -13.40 -8.70
C VAL A 524 -20.17 -13.32 -9.30
N ALA A 525 -19.16 -13.28 -8.44
CA ALA A 525 -17.76 -13.36 -8.86
C ALA A 525 -17.45 -14.73 -9.47
N GLU A 526 -16.84 -14.74 -10.65
CA GLU A 526 -16.54 -15.96 -11.42
C GLU A 526 -15.08 -16.40 -11.31
N GLY A 527 -14.20 -15.50 -10.88
CA GLY A 527 -12.79 -15.78 -10.66
C GLY A 527 -11.90 -14.54 -10.85
N VAL A 528 -10.59 -14.71 -10.66
CA VAL A 528 -9.62 -13.64 -10.94
C VAL A 528 -9.56 -13.40 -12.44
N LYS A 529 -9.76 -12.15 -12.87
CA LYS A 529 -9.72 -11.72 -14.27
C LYS A 529 -8.38 -11.06 -14.57
N ILE A 530 -7.73 -11.51 -15.63
CA ILE A 530 -6.51 -10.93 -16.18
C ILE A 530 -6.84 -10.40 -17.57
N THR A 531 -6.66 -9.11 -17.77
CA THR A 531 -7.04 -8.44 -19.01
C THR A 531 -5.87 -7.67 -19.61
N MET A 532 -5.64 -7.85 -20.91
CA MET A 532 -4.70 -7.04 -21.67
C MET A 532 -5.47 -5.98 -22.46
N PHE A 533 -5.19 -4.71 -22.21
CA PHE A 533 -5.75 -3.58 -22.95
C PHE A 533 -4.76 -3.05 -23.98
N ASN A 534 -5.24 -2.79 -25.19
CA ASN A 534 -4.51 -2.01 -26.18
C ASN A 534 -4.71 -0.52 -25.92
N ILE A 535 -3.61 0.18 -25.65
CA ILE A 535 -3.58 1.64 -25.38
C ILE A 535 -2.74 2.41 -26.41
N SER A 536 -2.41 1.80 -27.55
CA SER A 536 -1.67 2.45 -28.65
C SER A 536 -2.38 3.70 -29.18
N ASP A 537 -3.71 3.67 -29.25
CA ASP A 537 -4.57 4.83 -29.41
C ASP A 537 -5.31 5.09 -28.10
N ARG A 538 -4.93 6.18 -27.41
CA ARG A 538 -5.48 6.54 -26.10
C ARG A 538 -6.95 6.98 -26.18
N SER A 539 -7.44 7.35 -27.36
CA SER A 539 -8.84 7.71 -27.60
C SER A 539 -9.73 6.52 -27.92
N ASP A 540 -9.12 5.38 -28.26
CA ASP A 540 -9.79 4.14 -28.64
C ASP A 540 -9.15 2.94 -27.92
N VAL A 541 -9.16 3.00 -26.58
CA VAL A 541 -8.68 1.91 -25.73
C VAL A 541 -9.58 0.69 -25.90
N LYS A 542 -8.97 -0.47 -26.13
CA LYS A 542 -9.69 -1.72 -26.39
C LYS A 542 -9.24 -2.83 -25.46
N GLU A 543 -10.21 -3.63 -25.02
CA GLU A 543 -9.92 -4.94 -24.45
C GLU A 543 -9.38 -5.83 -25.58
N GLU A 544 -8.13 -6.25 -25.50
CA GLU A 544 -7.49 -7.09 -26.52
C GLU A 544 -7.63 -8.57 -26.20
N SER A 545 -7.54 -8.93 -24.92
CA SER A 545 -7.66 -10.32 -24.45
C SER A 545 -8.02 -10.35 -22.97
N THR A 546 -8.74 -11.41 -22.57
CA THR A 546 -9.07 -11.69 -21.18
C THR A 546 -8.85 -13.18 -20.89
N LEU A 547 -8.29 -13.46 -19.71
CA LEU A 547 -8.22 -14.78 -19.10
C LEU A 547 -8.92 -14.71 -17.73
N VAL A 548 -9.83 -15.65 -17.47
CA VAL A 548 -10.46 -15.81 -16.15
C VAL A 548 -9.89 -17.07 -15.51
N LEU A 549 -9.30 -16.91 -14.33
CA LEU A 549 -8.83 -17.98 -13.47
C LEU A 549 -9.97 -18.33 -12.50
N ASP A 550 -10.83 -19.27 -12.91
CA ASP A 550 -12.08 -19.62 -12.24
C ASP A 550 -11.92 -20.42 -10.95
N ASP A 551 -10.70 -20.89 -10.68
CA ASP A 551 -10.28 -21.54 -9.45
C ASP A 551 -9.87 -20.54 -8.35
N LEU A 552 -9.56 -19.30 -8.74
CA LEU A 552 -9.14 -18.25 -7.83
C LEU A 552 -10.30 -17.35 -7.43
N TYR A 553 -10.50 -17.13 -6.12
CA TYR A 553 -11.51 -16.19 -5.62
C TYR A 553 -10.94 -14.81 -5.24
N GLY A 554 -9.63 -14.59 -5.43
CA GLY A 554 -8.96 -13.30 -5.23
C GLY A 554 -7.45 -13.40 -5.46
N SER A 555 -6.77 -12.27 -5.59
CA SER A 555 -5.32 -12.19 -5.82
C SER A 555 -4.60 -11.26 -4.83
N HIS A 556 -3.33 -11.53 -4.56
CA HIS A 556 -2.47 -10.62 -3.78
C HIS A 556 -2.25 -9.28 -4.47
N ALA A 557 -2.41 -9.21 -5.79
CA ALA A 557 -2.24 -7.99 -6.58
C ALA A 557 -3.12 -6.83 -6.09
N ALA A 558 -4.26 -7.13 -5.47
CA ALA A 558 -5.22 -6.13 -5.00
C ALA A 558 -4.75 -5.31 -3.80
N TYR A 559 -3.86 -5.84 -2.96
CA TYR A 559 -3.40 -5.17 -1.74
C TYR A 559 -1.87 -5.13 -1.59
N ASP A 560 -1.14 -5.99 -2.30
CA ASP A 560 0.31 -5.97 -2.36
C ASP A 560 0.79 -6.11 -3.81
N TYR A 561 0.96 -4.97 -4.48
CA TYR A 561 1.44 -4.93 -5.86
C TYR A 561 2.89 -5.43 -6.01
N LYS A 562 3.67 -5.55 -4.92
CA LYS A 562 5.03 -6.13 -4.98
C LYS A 562 4.99 -7.63 -5.25
N SER A 563 3.86 -8.29 -4.96
CA SER A 563 3.62 -9.71 -5.29
C SER A 563 3.51 -9.98 -6.80
N VAL A 564 3.24 -8.96 -7.61
CA VAL A 564 3.08 -9.10 -9.06
C VAL A 564 4.42 -8.97 -9.75
N LEU A 565 4.88 -10.06 -10.37
CA LEU A 565 5.96 -10.05 -11.35
C LEU A 565 5.38 -9.61 -12.69
N ALA A 566 5.81 -8.48 -13.23
CA ALA A 566 5.40 -8.03 -14.56
C ALA A 566 6.61 -7.51 -15.32
N ASP A 567 7.05 -8.28 -16.32
CA ASP A 567 8.21 -7.96 -17.14
C ASP A 567 7.83 -8.04 -18.63
N PRO A 568 7.62 -6.88 -19.29
CA PRO A 568 7.22 -6.86 -20.69
C PRO A 568 8.33 -7.30 -21.65
N GLU A 569 9.60 -7.30 -21.25
CA GLU A 569 10.74 -7.66 -22.10
C GLU A 569 10.96 -9.16 -22.14
N LYS A 570 10.92 -9.79 -20.97
CA LYS A 570 10.88 -11.25 -20.83
C LYS A 570 9.51 -11.84 -21.19
N ASN A 571 8.51 -10.98 -21.37
CA ASN A 571 7.12 -11.31 -21.62
C ASN A 571 6.52 -12.24 -20.54
N VAL A 572 6.78 -11.95 -19.27
CA VAL A 572 6.27 -12.73 -18.15
C VAL A 572 5.39 -11.94 -17.21
N ILE A 573 4.31 -12.59 -16.77
CA ILE A 573 3.34 -12.08 -15.80
C ILE A 573 3.18 -13.16 -14.74
N GLY A 574 3.63 -12.86 -13.53
CA GLY A 574 3.52 -13.73 -12.36
C GLY A 574 2.61 -13.13 -11.31
N LEU A 575 1.71 -13.94 -10.77
CA LEU A 575 0.79 -13.54 -9.71
C LEU A 575 0.40 -14.74 -8.85
N SER A 576 0.05 -14.46 -7.60
CA SER A 576 -0.57 -15.44 -6.72
C SER A 576 -2.03 -15.11 -6.45
N GLY A 577 -2.80 -16.13 -6.10
CA GLY A 577 -4.17 -15.96 -5.65
C GLY A 577 -4.65 -17.09 -4.77
N TYR A 578 -5.84 -16.90 -4.23
CA TYR A 578 -6.46 -17.80 -3.28
C TYR A 578 -7.42 -18.76 -3.98
N SER A 579 -7.25 -20.06 -3.75
CA SER A 579 -8.09 -21.13 -4.30
C SER A 579 -8.71 -21.97 -3.18
N GLN A 580 -9.60 -22.90 -3.53
CA GLN A 580 -10.21 -23.82 -2.54
C GLN A 580 -9.19 -24.74 -1.85
N ASN A 581 -8.04 -25.00 -2.49
CA ASN A 581 -7.04 -25.93 -1.99
C ASN A 581 -5.90 -25.24 -1.25
N GLY A 582 -5.84 -23.91 -1.28
CA GLY A 582 -4.74 -23.12 -0.74
C GLY A 582 -4.39 -21.96 -1.66
N GLU A 583 -3.17 -21.46 -1.54
CA GLU A 583 -2.66 -20.41 -2.43
C GLU A 583 -2.03 -21.04 -3.67
N SER A 584 -2.25 -20.42 -4.83
CA SER A 584 -1.66 -20.87 -6.09
C SER A 584 -0.87 -19.75 -6.74
N TYR A 585 0.24 -20.09 -7.37
CA TYR A 585 1.06 -19.18 -8.16
C TYR A 585 0.91 -19.49 -9.65
N TYR A 586 0.74 -18.44 -10.42
CA TYR A 586 0.61 -18.48 -11.87
C TYR A 586 1.77 -17.76 -12.53
N LEU A 587 2.37 -18.40 -13.53
CA LEU A 587 3.27 -17.75 -14.48
C LEU A 587 2.64 -17.80 -15.88
N LEU A 588 2.43 -16.63 -16.45
CA LEU A 588 1.78 -16.43 -17.74
C LEU A 588 2.71 -15.69 -18.70
N THR A 589 2.51 -15.92 -19.99
CA THR A 589 3.00 -15.05 -21.07
C THR A 589 1.83 -14.48 -21.85
N TYR A 590 2.10 -13.42 -22.62
CA TYR A 590 1.13 -12.86 -23.55
C TYR A 590 1.61 -13.00 -25.00
N ASN A 591 0.91 -13.82 -25.80
CA ASN A 591 1.17 -13.96 -27.22
C ASN A 591 0.52 -12.78 -27.97
N ARG A 592 1.35 -11.84 -28.44
CA ARG A 592 0.90 -10.64 -29.15
C ARG A 592 0.27 -10.92 -30.51
N THR A 593 0.65 -12.01 -31.18
CA THR A 593 0.14 -12.36 -32.52
C THR A 593 -1.27 -12.91 -32.43
N ASP A 594 -1.45 -13.87 -31.52
CA ASP A 594 -2.73 -14.56 -31.31
C ASP A 594 -3.65 -13.83 -30.31
N ARG A 595 -3.15 -12.76 -29.68
CA ARG A 595 -3.83 -11.95 -28.65
C ARG A 595 -4.37 -12.80 -27.53
N LYS A 596 -3.50 -13.64 -26.95
CA LYS A 596 -3.91 -14.65 -25.98
C LYS A 596 -2.89 -14.78 -24.85
N PHE A 597 -3.40 -14.96 -23.63
CA PHE A 597 -2.59 -15.39 -22.50
C PHE A 597 -2.29 -16.89 -22.59
N GLU A 598 -1.04 -17.25 -22.31
CA GLU A 598 -0.60 -18.64 -22.25
C GLU A 598 -0.05 -18.92 -20.85
N THR A 599 -0.60 -19.92 -20.17
CA THR A 599 -0.14 -20.37 -18.85
C THR A 599 1.07 -21.27 -19.02
N ILE A 600 2.19 -20.86 -18.43
CA ILE A 600 3.40 -21.69 -18.32
C ILE A 600 3.33 -22.54 -17.05
N LEU A 601 2.98 -21.91 -15.93
CA LEU A 601 2.94 -22.53 -14.61
C LEU A 601 1.61 -22.20 -13.93
N GLN A 602 1.01 -23.22 -13.32
CA GLN A 602 -0.02 -23.12 -12.30
C GLN A 602 0.37 -24.13 -11.23
N GLU A 603 0.78 -23.64 -10.06
CA GLU A 603 1.22 -24.49 -8.96
C GLU A 603 0.51 -24.10 -7.66
N GLU A 604 0.05 -25.09 -6.90
CA GLU A 604 -0.36 -24.88 -5.51
C GLU A 604 0.89 -24.74 -4.65
N VAL A 605 1.10 -23.56 -4.08
CA VAL A 605 2.36 -23.24 -3.45
C VAL A 605 2.43 -23.90 -2.08
N ASN A 606 3.48 -24.67 -1.86
CA ASN A 606 3.78 -25.21 -0.54
C ASN A 606 4.23 -24.08 0.38
N GLY A 607 3.60 -23.95 1.54
CA GLY A 607 3.95 -22.95 2.54
C GLY A 607 2.72 -22.36 3.22
N ASN A 608 2.96 -21.45 4.16
CA ASN A 608 1.92 -20.63 4.74
C ASN A 608 2.58 -19.35 5.23
N THR A 609 2.31 -18.23 4.56
CA THR A 609 2.89 -16.94 4.94
C THR A 609 1.82 -15.87 5.00
N SER A 610 1.95 -14.94 5.94
CA SER A 610 1.12 -13.74 6.01
C SER A 610 1.70 -12.58 5.19
N GLN A 611 2.88 -12.76 4.60
CA GLN A 611 3.63 -11.70 3.88
C GLN A 611 3.40 -11.73 2.36
N GLY A 612 2.58 -12.67 1.88
CA GLY A 612 2.31 -12.89 0.46
C GLY A 612 3.42 -13.66 -0.27
N ILE A 613 3.07 -14.22 -1.42
CA ILE A 613 3.98 -14.99 -2.26
C ILE A 613 4.75 -14.04 -3.19
N ARG A 614 6.02 -14.35 -3.46
CA ARG A 614 6.85 -13.63 -4.44
C ARG A 614 7.29 -14.56 -5.56
N GLY A 615 7.26 -14.05 -6.79
CA GLY A 615 7.99 -14.65 -7.90
C GLY A 615 9.19 -13.78 -8.27
N ILE A 616 10.38 -14.37 -8.20
CA ILE A 616 11.64 -13.72 -8.57
C ILE A 616 12.30 -14.59 -9.63
N TYR A 617 12.86 -14.01 -10.68
CA TYR A 617 13.62 -14.79 -11.66
C TYR A 617 15.10 -14.41 -11.70
N ILE A 618 15.93 -15.40 -12.01
CA ILE A 618 17.33 -15.24 -12.43
C ILE A 618 17.48 -16.04 -13.73
N GLU A 619 17.94 -15.35 -14.76
CA GLU A 619 18.02 -15.77 -16.16
C GLU A 619 16.69 -16.30 -16.68
N ASP A 620 16.55 -17.62 -16.75
CA ASP A 620 15.36 -18.34 -17.23
C ASP A 620 14.75 -19.24 -16.12
N THR A 621 15.19 -19.06 -14.87
CA THR A 621 14.66 -19.79 -13.70
C THR A 621 13.81 -18.86 -12.84
N LEU A 622 12.56 -19.25 -12.61
CA LEU A 622 11.65 -18.62 -11.66
C LEU A 622 11.80 -19.28 -10.29
N TYR A 623 11.86 -18.47 -9.25
CA TYR A 623 11.81 -18.85 -7.85
C TYR A 623 10.51 -18.33 -7.24
N VAL A 624 9.64 -19.26 -6.85
CA VAL A 624 8.40 -18.97 -6.11
C VAL A 624 8.71 -19.09 -4.63
N ILE A 625 8.51 -18.01 -3.89
CA ILE A 625 8.89 -17.88 -2.48
C ILE A 625 7.62 -17.69 -1.65
N SER A 626 7.37 -18.61 -0.72
CA SER A 626 6.25 -18.58 0.22
C SER A 626 6.75 -18.89 1.63
N GLY A 627 6.95 -17.84 2.42
CA GLY A 627 7.52 -17.94 3.76
C GLY A 627 8.90 -18.59 3.73
N ASN A 628 9.05 -19.71 4.44
CA ASN A 628 10.28 -20.49 4.49
C ASN A 628 10.47 -21.50 3.33
N ILE A 629 9.65 -21.46 2.28
CA ILE A 629 9.76 -22.38 1.14
C ILE A 629 10.13 -21.62 -0.12
N ILE A 630 11.12 -22.13 -0.85
CA ILE A 630 11.50 -21.63 -2.18
C ILE A 630 11.44 -22.80 -3.15
N GLU A 631 10.73 -22.61 -4.26
CA GLU A 631 10.61 -23.58 -5.34
C GLU A 631 11.11 -22.98 -6.65
N ALA A 632 11.96 -23.72 -7.36
CA ALA A 632 12.56 -23.29 -8.62
C ALA A 632 11.90 -23.96 -9.83
N TYR A 633 11.57 -23.18 -10.86
CA TYR A 633 10.89 -23.62 -12.08
C TYR A 633 11.60 -23.06 -13.32
N ASP A 634 11.69 -23.85 -14.39
CA ASP A 634 12.09 -23.34 -15.70
C ASP A 634 10.96 -22.46 -16.27
N MET A 635 11.27 -21.21 -16.62
CA MET A 635 10.28 -20.21 -17.05
C MET A 635 9.71 -20.47 -18.44
N ASN A 636 10.30 -21.38 -19.23
CA ASN A 636 9.81 -21.68 -20.57
C ASN A 636 8.87 -22.90 -20.57
N THR A 637 9.05 -23.80 -19.62
CA THR A 637 8.36 -25.09 -19.57
C THR A 637 7.48 -25.28 -18.34
N GLY A 638 7.66 -24.47 -17.30
CA GLY A 638 6.98 -24.62 -16.01
C GLY A 638 7.45 -25.85 -15.20
N VAL A 639 8.50 -26.54 -15.63
CA VAL A 639 8.97 -27.76 -14.96
C VAL A 639 9.75 -27.38 -13.70
N LYS A 640 9.36 -27.96 -12.56
CA LYS A 640 10.08 -27.83 -11.29
C LYS A 640 11.48 -28.40 -11.42
N SER A 641 12.49 -27.62 -11.02
CA SER A 641 13.92 -27.97 -11.09
C SER A 641 14.55 -28.18 -9.71
N GLY A 642 13.95 -27.63 -8.66
CA GLY A 642 14.41 -27.80 -7.28
C GLY A 642 13.51 -27.12 -6.26
N ASP A 643 13.75 -27.39 -4.99
CA ASP A 643 13.13 -26.72 -3.85
C ASP A 643 14.07 -26.74 -2.62
N ILE A 644 13.81 -25.84 -1.68
CA ILE A 644 14.45 -25.82 -0.37
C ILE A 644 13.46 -25.32 0.70
N ILE A 645 13.62 -25.84 1.91
CA ILE A 645 12.93 -25.37 3.12
C ILE A 645 13.99 -24.71 4.01
N LEU A 646 13.72 -23.48 4.43
CA LEU A 646 14.60 -22.61 5.22
C LEU A 646 14.53 -22.88 6.73
#